data_AF-A0A968J8H4-F1
#
_entry.id   AF-A0A968J8H4-F1
#
_cell.length_a   1.000
_cell.length_b   1.000
_cell.length_c   1.000
_cell.angle_alpha   90.00
_cell.angle_beta   90.00
_cell.angle_gamma   90.00
#
_symmetry.space_group_name_H-M   'P 1'
#
loop_
_entity.id
_entity.type
_entity.pdbx_description
1 polymer ?
#
loop_
_entity_poly.entity_id
_entity_poly.type
_entity_poly.pdbx_seq_one_letter_code
_entity_poly.pdbx_strand_id
1 'polypeptide(L)'
;MTRNLKHLARHLLHLRLGIGALLGVLLFFSLIQRYSPPEQPSRALSLAPTIQQLDPLQATPSPDQPRTYVGVYLTDVSGFDLKEGRFNADLEVWCKWAGGEAVPFIRLANGEIQEREEVMREDEGNWHSIRWRIQGTFRGTFPLHRYPFDRQDLRIQVDLPDTQGPLLPDLAGSGMTDQFSITGWLYRPFFRAEQFPQRYFSDFGAIATEGKPLQVNSVVFILELRRPMMAYVVKSLLPLSVIIGTALASLFLPAVEVEARIGMVVTALLSCVALNLSQAEALPEVPYPVTADKVYILSYLLIFIVLIITLLAHHWFNRGDEWADRSQKLDRISFAVVAVMILITSCFLIAGALPWPDKPQLQPVAQLFPPQVSARDELRYGVLNLPNLNIHGISRGLLRRLLYYPISEGKRQSLLIDQIPDMTNENVRFLPDGGMVVRWRLKRGLYWGDGFRITATDLMFFFQIAQETAADHPEYQDLVEFVQVDPLTVEVRYRNRERSHLEPFYLLPKHSLARVYADQGYEGVLERLHTNPPPLNGPYILEEFVADDHALLKRNPFFAGSPPAISRIHFQRIESLPQSFRQGEVDLATNLSSKTASEMPADAILENHPNELFYQLIPDVTAAPLDNVLVRKAMLTAINREQLIPILYGEGGGYVSHSYVARFLGDYAPDVVPYSYDPDQARFLLQQSGVTLPIALRIYQREYRPEYPEAVAVKRIKQNLEAVGFQITINPLDPAEGASEQLKQNLHGGLYFTKTTDSENVRKFWNIALDENQRYLINPHRLLDQEVLTLFQNMDTTLFEERRRLLAQRLQVKWTERLPVLPLVMGGEITVRVPTLQRWQPTAAGFKAGQEWWNVEYLYFTPTAIRSAQPRTHLP
;
A
#
# COMPACT_ATOMS: atom_id res chain seq x y z
N MET A 1 49.33 -21.84 -53.77
CA MET A 1 48.52 -22.10 -52.56
C MET A 1 49.31 -22.01 -51.24
N THR A 2 50.55 -22.51 -51.15
CA THR A 2 51.37 -22.54 -49.91
C THR A 2 51.85 -21.18 -49.36
N ARG A 3 51.97 -20.15 -50.21
CA ARG A 3 52.40 -18.80 -49.80
C ARG A 3 51.28 -17.97 -49.15
N ASN A 4 50.02 -18.16 -49.59
CA ASN A 4 48.84 -17.51 -49.01
C ASN A 4 48.44 -18.13 -47.65
N LEU A 5 48.64 -19.43 -47.45
CA LEU A 5 48.43 -20.10 -46.17
C LEU A 5 49.42 -19.64 -45.08
N LYS A 6 50.68 -19.37 -45.43
CA LYS A 6 51.68 -18.81 -44.50
C LYS A 6 51.39 -17.35 -44.13
N HIS A 7 50.81 -16.57 -45.04
CA HIS A 7 50.38 -15.19 -44.77
C HIS A 7 49.14 -15.15 -43.87
N LEU A 8 48.16 -16.02 -44.11
CA LEU A 8 46.96 -16.17 -43.27
C LEU A 8 47.32 -16.67 -41.86
N ALA A 9 48.23 -17.65 -41.74
CA ALA A 9 48.70 -18.17 -40.46
C ALA A 9 49.44 -17.11 -39.62
N ARG A 10 50.18 -16.18 -40.24
CA ARG A 10 50.87 -15.08 -39.53
C ARG A 10 49.91 -13.96 -39.11
N HIS A 11 48.92 -13.61 -39.94
CA HIS A 11 47.87 -12.68 -39.53
C HIS A 11 47.06 -13.24 -38.36
N LEU A 12 46.75 -14.54 -38.38
CA LEU A 12 46.12 -15.24 -37.25
C LEU A 12 47.00 -15.25 -35.99
N LEU A 13 48.34 -15.27 -36.11
CA LEU A 13 49.27 -15.22 -34.98
C LEU A 13 49.31 -13.83 -34.30
N HIS A 14 49.34 -12.74 -35.09
CA HIS A 14 49.28 -11.37 -34.56
C HIS A 14 47.89 -11.05 -33.95
N LEU A 15 46.82 -11.55 -34.57
CA LEU A 15 45.47 -11.49 -34.01
C LEU A 15 45.40 -12.28 -32.69
N ARG A 16 46.02 -13.46 -32.60
CA ARG A 16 46.11 -14.27 -31.38
C ARG A 16 46.91 -13.60 -30.25
N LEU A 17 47.95 -12.82 -30.56
CA LEU A 17 48.70 -12.05 -29.55
C LEU A 17 47.89 -10.86 -29.02
N GLY A 18 47.20 -10.13 -29.89
CA GLY A 18 46.29 -9.04 -29.48
C GLY A 18 45.08 -9.55 -28.70
N ILE A 19 44.47 -10.66 -29.15
CA ILE A 19 43.39 -11.36 -28.45
C ILE A 19 43.88 -11.97 -27.13
N GLY A 20 45.11 -12.49 -27.07
CA GLY A 20 45.72 -13.04 -25.86
C GLY A 20 46.06 -11.99 -24.81
N ALA A 21 46.51 -10.79 -25.22
CA ALA A 21 46.69 -9.64 -24.33
C ALA A 21 45.34 -9.12 -23.82
N LEU A 22 44.33 -9.03 -24.70
CA LEU A 22 42.95 -8.67 -24.33
C LEU A 22 42.35 -9.69 -23.34
N LEU A 23 42.48 -10.99 -23.61
CA LEU A 23 42.06 -12.08 -22.73
C LEU A 23 42.84 -12.08 -21.43
N GLY A 24 44.14 -11.77 -21.45
CA GLY A 24 44.97 -11.62 -20.26
C GLY A 24 44.50 -10.47 -19.37
N VAL A 25 44.19 -9.31 -19.97
CA VAL A 25 43.60 -8.14 -19.27
C VAL A 25 42.22 -8.49 -18.73
N LEU A 26 41.35 -9.14 -19.51
CA LEU A 26 40.01 -9.55 -19.09
C LEU A 26 40.04 -10.65 -18.01
N LEU A 27 40.95 -11.61 -18.10
CA LEU A 27 41.16 -12.66 -17.09
C LEU A 27 41.72 -12.08 -15.80
N PHE A 28 42.71 -11.19 -15.89
CA PHE A 28 43.24 -10.42 -14.76
C PHE A 28 42.13 -9.59 -14.10
N PHE A 29 41.25 -8.97 -14.88
CA PHE A 29 40.09 -8.24 -14.37
C PHE A 29 39.06 -9.17 -13.71
N SER A 30 38.80 -10.34 -14.28
CA SER A 30 37.93 -11.36 -13.66
C SER A 30 38.52 -11.88 -12.34
N LEU A 31 39.84 -11.98 -12.25
CA LEU A 31 40.57 -12.37 -11.05
C LEU A 31 40.54 -11.26 -9.99
N ILE A 32 40.69 -9.99 -10.37
CA ILE A 32 40.54 -8.84 -9.46
C ILE A 32 39.11 -8.69 -8.97
N GLN A 33 38.10 -8.89 -9.83
CA GLN A 33 36.70 -8.89 -9.40
C GLN A 33 36.38 -10.05 -8.45
N ARG A 34 36.96 -11.24 -8.69
CA ARG A 34 36.85 -12.40 -7.79
C ARG A 34 37.64 -12.23 -6.49
N TYR A 35 38.69 -11.40 -6.48
CA TYR A 35 39.39 -10.91 -5.29
C TYR A 35 38.72 -9.65 -4.70
N SER A 36 37.41 -9.54 -4.82
CA SER A 36 36.67 -8.86 -3.76
C SER A 36 36.66 -9.88 -2.62
N PRO A 37 37.22 -9.59 -1.42
CA PRO A 37 36.87 -10.40 -0.26
C PRO A 37 35.34 -10.53 -0.24
N PRO A 38 34.76 -11.65 0.22
CA PRO A 38 33.31 -11.69 0.43
C PRO A 38 32.97 -10.37 1.12
N GLU A 39 31.97 -9.64 0.62
CA GLU A 39 31.39 -8.56 1.42
C GLU A 39 31.28 -9.17 2.81
N GLN A 40 32.08 -8.71 3.77
CA GLN A 40 31.66 -8.89 5.14
C GLN A 40 30.39 -8.07 5.10
N PRO A 41 29.19 -8.69 5.12
CA PRO A 41 27.97 -7.91 5.20
C PRO A 41 28.22 -6.99 6.36
N SER A 42 28.17 -5.68 6.11
CA SER A 42 28.57 -4.63 7.03
C SER A 42 28.35 -5.12 8.46
N ARG A 43 29.41 -5.61 9.10
CA ARG A 43 29.39 -6.06 10.50
C ARG A 43 29.44 -4.81 11.37
N ALA A 44 28.59 -3.83 11.04
CA ALA A 44 27.98 -2.99 12.03
C ALA A 44 27.06 -3.93 12.82
N LEU A 45 27.55 -4.46 13.95
CA LEU A 45 26.71 -5.06 14.99
C LEU A 45 25.73 -6.19 14.57
N SER A 46 25.94 -6.87 13.44
CA SER A 46 25.18 -8.07 13.07
C SER A 46 25.78 -9.33 13.72
N LEU A 47 25.67 -9.43 15.05
CA LEU A 47 25.65 -10.72 15.75
C LEU A 47 24.23 -11.30 15.69
N ALA A 48 23.69 -11.46 14.48
CA ALA A 48 22.53 -12.32 14.26
C ALA A 48 23.08 -13.72 13.91
N PRO A 49 22.94 -14.73 14.77
CA PRO A 49 23.19 -16.10 14.33
C PRO A 49 22.21 -16.41 13.20
N THR A 50 22.68 -17.14 12.19
CA THR A 50 21.90 -17.70 11.07
C THR A 50 20.51 -18.12 11.53
N ILE A 51 19.52 -17.25 11.29
CA ILE A 51 18.11 -17.56 11.50
C ILE A 51 17.76 -18.56 10.40
N GLN A 52 17.52 -19.81 10.78
CA GLN A 52 16.69 -20.72 10.00
C GLN A 52 15.50 -19.92 9.49
N GLN A 53 15.28 -19.92 8.17
CA GLN A 53 14.11 -19.33 7.51
C GLN A 53 12.87 -19.54 8.38
N LEU A 54 12.52 -18.51 9.15
CA LEU A 54 11.24 -18.43 9.82
C LEU A 54 10.25 -18.00 8.74
N ASP A 55 9.15 -18.73 8.66
CA ASP A 55 8.07 -18.57 7.70
C ASP A 55 7.73 -17.10 7.38
N PRO A 56 7.44 -16.75 6.12
CA PRO A 56 7.09 -15.39 5.70
C PRO A 56 5.73 -14.91 6.21
N LEU A 57 5.13 -15.57 7.21
CA LEU A 57 4.11 -14.96 8.04
C LEU A 57 4.83 -14.03 9.02
N GLN A 58 5.28 -12.87 8.53
CA GLN A 58 5.46 -11.70 9.38
C GLN A 58 4.14 -11.53 10.13
N ALA A 59 4.13 -11.94 11.39
CA ALA A 59 3.04 -11.67 12.30
C ALA A 59 2.93 -10.15 12.36
N THR A 60 2.00 -9.59 11.59
CA THR A 60 1.53 -8.23 11.80
C THR A 60 1.21 -8.16 13.29
N PRO A 61 1.82 -7.24 14.06
CA PRO A 61 1.53 -7.15 15.48
C PRO A 61 0.01 -7.04 15.65
N SER A 62 -0.53 -7.77 16.64
CA SER A 62 -1.96 -7.81 16.92
C SER A 62 -2.52 -6.37 16.96
N PRO A 63 -3.68 -6.08 16.34
CA PRO A 63 -4.29 -4.73 16.32
C PRO A 63 -4.50 -4.12 17.71
N ASP A 64 -4.48 -4.93 18.76
CA ASP A 64 -4.73 -4.52 20.14
C ASP A 64 -3.46 -4.18 20.96
N GLN A 65 -2.26 -4.26 20.37
CA GLN A 65 -1.04 -3.77 21.04
C GLN A 65 -0.82 -2.28 20.75
N PRO A 66 -0.71 -1.42 21.77
CA PRO A 66 -0.44 -0.01 21.58
C PRO A 66 0.89 0.17 20.85
N ARG A 67 0.86 0.86 19.71
CA ARG A 67 2.02 1.14 18.87
C ARG A 67 2.59 2.51 19.19
N THR A 68 3.91 2.64 19.09
CA THR A 68 4.58 3.94 19.18
C THR A 68 5.09 4.33 17.79
N TYR A 69 4.67 5.51 17.33
CA TYR A 69 5.17 6.13 16.12
C TYR A 69 6.29 7.11 16.49
N VAL A 70 7.43 7.05 15.80
CA VAL A 70 8.53 8.01 15.95
C VAL A 70 8.76 8.74 14.64
N GLY A 71 8.94 10.06 14.68
CA GLY A 71 9.35 10.83 13.52
C GLY A 71 10.54 11.73 13.83
N VAL A 72 11.23 12.15 12.77
CA VAL A 72 12.43 12.98 12.84
C VAL A 72 12.33 14.13 11.85
N TYR A 73 12.65 15.35 12.30
CA TYR A 73 12.86 16.50 11.44
C TYR A 73 14.30 16.99 11.59
N LEU A 74 15.08 16.88 10.52
CA LEU A 74 16.50 17.25 10.52
C LEU A 74 16.68 18.71 10.12
N THR A 75 17.21 19.51 11.04
CA THR A 75 17.38 20.95 10.86
C THR A 75 18.74 21.27 10.25
N ASP A 76 19.82 20.69 10.77
CA ASP A 76 21.17 20.90 10.26
C ASP A 76 22.03 19.63 10.36
N VAL A 77 22.99 19.51 9.43
CA VAL A 77 24.05 18.51 9.46
C VAL A 77 25.38 19.21 9.28
N SER A 78 26.27 19.03 10.26
CA SER A 78 27.61 19.62 10.26
C SER A 78 28.67 18.61 10.66
N GLY A 79 29.95 18.96 10.47
CA GLY A 79 31.06 18.09 10.90
C GLY A 79 31.05 16.69 10.27
N PHE A 80 30.53 16.53 9.05
CA PHE A 80 30.53 15.26 8.33
C PHE A 80 31.96 14.84 8.00
N ASP A 81 32.46 13.80 8.68
CA ASP A 81 33.81 13.29 8.54
C ASP A 81 33.80 11.81 8.14
N LEU A 82 34.26 11.54 6.91
CA LEU A 82 34.39 10.19 6.36
C LEU A 82 35.50 9.37 7.04
N LYS A 83 36.57 10.00 7.52
CA LYS A 83 37.72 9.34 8.16
C LYS A 83 37.34 8.88 9.56
N GLU A 84 36.64 9.73 10.31
CA GLU A 84 36.22 9.44 11.67
C GLU A 84 34.87 8.71 11.76
N GLY A 85 34.11 8.65 10.65
CA GLY A 85 32.84 7.94 10.63
C GLY A 85 31.74 8.65 11.44
N ARG A 86 31.77 9.99 11.50
CA ARG A 86 30.84 10.78 12.32
C ARG A 86 30.25 11.98 11.61
N PHE A 87 29.14 12.47 12.14
CA PHE A 87 28.53 13.74 11.77
C PHE A 87 27.77 14.32 12.97
N ASN A 88 27.63 15.63 13.02
CA ASN A 88 26.78 16.32 13.99
C ASN A 88 25.42 16.59 13.36
N ALA A 89 24.36 16.52 14.17
CA ALA A 89 23.02 16.87 13.74
C ALA A 89 22.27 17.66 14.82
N ASP A 90 21.49 18.64 14.36
CA ASP A 90 20.42 19.31 15.12
C ASP A 90 19.09 18.85 14.51
N LEU A 91 18.25 18.23 15.33
CA LEU A 91 17.03 17.59 14.88
C LEU A 91 15.92 17.66 15.93
N GLU A 92 14.68 17.64 15.46
CA GLU A 92 13.52 17.37 16.31
C GLU A 92 13.14 15.88 16.19
N VAL A 93 12.86 15.23 17.32
CA VAL A 93 12.29 13.88 17.38
C VAL A 93 10.97 13.96 18.09
N TRP A 94 9.93 13.35 17.54
CA TRP A 94 8.65 13.21 18.23
C TRP A 94 8.21 11.77 18.32
N CYS A 95 7.41 11.48 19.35
CA CYS A 95 6.69 10.23 19.47
C CYS A 95 5.19 10.49 19.58
N LYS A 96 4.40 9.62 18.95
CA LYS A 96 2.96 9.55 19.11
C LYS A 96 2.58 8.14 19.52
N TRP A 97 1.77 7.97 20.55
CA TRP A 97 1.36 6.66 21.02
C TRP A 97 -0.05 6.68 21.58
N ALA A 98 -0.70 5.51 21.57
CA ALA A 98 -1.99 5.31 22.21
C ALA A 98 -1.82 4.59 23.55
N GLY A 99 -2.67 4.88 24.54
CA GLY A 99 -2.76 4.10 25.78
C GLY A 99 -2.33 4.87 27.03
N GLY A 100 -1.35 4.32 27.76
CA GLY A 100 -0.93 4.90 29.04
C GLY A 100 -0.16 6.21 28.91
N GLU A 101 -0.24 7.08 29.92
CA GLU A 101 0.40 8.40 29.95
C GLU A 101 1.94 8.35 30.08
N ALA A 102 2.52 7.16 30.27
CA ALA A 102 3.95 6.98 30.41
C ALA A 102 4.66 7.26 29.07
N VAL A 103 5.63 8.17 29.12
CA VAL A 103 6.41 8.58 27.94
C VAL A 103 7.27 7.41 27.44
N PRO A 104 7.25 7.11 26.13
CA PRO A 104 8.10 6.07 25.54
C PRO A 104 9.59 6.35 25.79
N PHE A 105 10.32 5.31 26.23
CA PHE A 105 11.75 5.42 26.48
C PHE A 105 12.54 5.28 25.17
N ILE A 106 12.68 6.39 24.47
CA ILE A 106 13.41 6.45 23.21
C ILE A 106 14.92 6.65 23.44
N ARG A 107 15.71 5.79 22.82
CA ARG A 107 17.18 5.88 22.77
C ARG A 107 17.67 6.12 21.35
N LEU A 108 18.53 7.13 21.16
CA LEU A 108 19.26 7.31 19.91
C LEU A 108 20.52 6.43 19.92
N ALA A 109 20.45 5.25 19.32
CA ALA A 109 21.40 4.18 19.56
C ALA A 109 22.80 4.45 18.99
N ASN A 110 22.88 5.16 17.86
CA ASN A 110 24.13 5.51 17.19
C ASN A 110 24.57 6.96 17.45
N GLY A 111 23.94 7.66 18.40
CA GLY A 111 24.21 9.04 18.74
C GLY A 111 24.77 9.23 20.14
N GLU A 112 25.72 10.16 20.27
CA GLU A 112 26.16 10.74 21.53
C GLU A 112 25.45 12.08 21.70
N ILE A 113 24.50 12.12 22.64
CA ILE A 113 23.59 13.25 22.81
C ILE A 113 24.22 14.28 23.73
N GLN A 114 24.36 15.50 23.21
CA GLN A 114 24.93 16.64 23.95
C GLN A 114 23.81 17.42 24.66
N GLU A 115 22.70 17.64 23.96
CA GLU A 115 21.55 18.37 24.49
C GLU A 115 20.23 17.70 24.06
N ARG A 116 19.26 17.67 24.97
CA ARG A 116 17.88 17.23 24.73
C ARG A 116 16.92 18.15 25.48
N GLU A 117 16.11 18.88 24.74
CA GLU A 117 15.09 19.80 25.27
C GLU A 117 13.70 19.30 24.87
N GLU A 118 12.75 19.27 25.82
CA GLU A 118 11.35 19.00 25.50
C GLU A 118 10.69 20.27 24.97
N VAL A 119 10.24 20.22 23.71
CA VAL A 119 9.66 21.36 22.99
C VAL A 119 8.14 21.40 23.17
N MET A 120 7.49 20.24 23.17
CA MET A 120 6.03 20.14 23.25
C MET A 120 5.62 18.78 23.80
N ARG A 121 4.52 18.80 24.58
CA ARG A 121 3.74 17.63 24.97
C ARG A 121 2.26 17.95 24.84
N GLU A 122 1.53 17.05 24.20
CA GLU A 122 0.09 17.15 23.96
C GLU A 122 -0.59 15.83 24.28
N ASP A 123 -1.73 15.91 24.96
CA ASP A 123 -2.53 14.76 25.36
C ASP A 123 -3.99 14.99 24.90
N GLU A 124 -4.53 14.05 24.12
CA GLU A 124 -5.92 14.08 23.65
C GLU A 124 -6.61 12.74 23.97
N GLY A 125 -7.15 12.63 25.18
CA GLY A 125 -7.70 11.36 25.69
C GLY A 125 -6.58 10.31 25.82
N ASN A 126 -6.74 9.17 25.14
CA ASN A 126 -5.75 8.10 25.13
C ASN A 126 -4.71 8.23 24.01
N TRP A 127 -4.64 9.38 23.32
CA TRP A 127 -3.65 9.66 22.30
C TRP A 127 -2.68 10.72 22.79
N HIS A 128 -1.40 10.40 22.76
CA HIS A 128 -0.34 11.24 23.33
C HIS A 128 0.69 11.58 22.28
N SER A 129 1.26 12.79 22.38
CA SER A 129 2.35 13.27 21.53
C SER A 129 3.39 13.99 22.37
N ILE A 130 4.65 13.73 22.11
CA ILE A 130 5.78 14.45 22.73
C ILE A 130 6.84 14.74 21.68
N ARG A 131 7.50 15.88 21.80
CA ARG A 131 8.53 16.32 20.86
C ARG A 131 9.73 16.89 21.59
N TRP A 132 10.91 16.46 21.18
CA TRP A 132 12.19 16.93 21.69
C TRP A 132 13.01 17.56 20.59
N ARG A 133 13.77 18.61 20.91
CA ARG A 133 14.91 19.06 20.13
C ARG A 133 16.17 18.38 20.67
N ILE A 134 16.99 17.82 19.78
CA ILE A 134 18.15 17.04 20.13
C ILE A 134 19.35 17.51 19.30
N GLN A 135 20.45 17.78 20.00
CA GLN A 135 21.75 18.05 19.39
C GLN A 135 22.75 16.98 19.81
N GLY A 136 23.47 16.42 18.85
CA GLY A 136 24.43 15.36 19.14
C GLY A 136 25.32 14.96 17.98
N THR A 137 26.28 14.09 18.28
CA THR A 137 27.21 13.51 17.30
C THR A 137 26.81 12.07 17.02
N PHE A 138 26.54 11.77 15.75
CA PHE A 138 26.10 10.46 15.29
C PHE A 138 27.22 9.73 14.58
N ARG A 139 27.24 8.41 14.75
CA ARG A 139 28.23 7.51 14.12
C ARG A 139 27.60 6.76 12.96
N GLY A 140 28.37 6.62 11.89
CA GLY A 140 27.97 5.93 10.66
C GLY A 140 29.08 5.07 10.10
N THR A 141 28.72 4.22 9.14
CA THR A 141 29.66 3.45 8.34
C THR A 141 29.64 3.98 6.91
N PHE A 142 30.81 4.40 6.41
CA PHE A 142 30.93 5.04 5.10
C PHE A 142 31.80 4.21 4.15
N PRO A 143 31.25 3.16 3.52
CA PRO A 143 32.03 2.27 2.66
C PRO A 143 32.50 2.98 1.38
N LEU A 144 33.76 2.75 0.99
CA LEU A 144 34.39 3.42 -0.16
C LEU A 144 34.67 2.49 -1.35
N HIS A 145 34.25 1.23 -1.30
CA HIS A 145 34.51 0.24 -2.35
C HIS A 145 34.18 0.74 -3.77
N ARG A 146 33.10 1.51 -3.90
CA ARG A 146 32.61 2.04 -5.18
C ARG A 146 33.09 3.46 -5.49
N TYR A 147 33.95 4.06 -4.67
CA TYR A 147 34.43 5.42 -4.87
C TYR A 147 34.99 5.63 -6.29
N PRO A 148 34.56 6.68 -7.01
CA PRO A 148 33.74 7.84 -6.58
C PRO A 148 32.23 7.69 -6.82
N PHE A 149 31.76 6.53 -7.26
CA PHE A 149 30.35 6.23 -7.52
C PHE A 149 29.62 5.74 -6.25
N ASP A 150 30.22 5.97 -5.09
CA ASP A 150 29.69 5.58 -3.80
C ASP A 150 28.45 6.38 -3.44
N ARG A 151 27.61 5.74 -2.63
CA ARG A 151 26.49 6.38 -1.92
C ARG A 151 26.74 6.22 -0.44
N GLN A 152 26.48 7.26 0.31
CA GLN A 152 26.71 7.29 1.76
C GLN A 152 25.40 7.51 2.47
N ASP A 153 25.21 6.84 3.59
CA ASP A 153 23.99 6.89 4.37
C ASP A 153 24.26 7.63 5.68
N LEU A 154 23.61 8.77 5.89
CA LEU A 154 23.50 9.34 7.23
C LEU A 154 22.35 8.65 7.94
N ARG A 155 22.69 7.86 8.97
CA ARG A 155 21.74 7.05 9.73
C ARG A 155 21.43 7.70 11.07
N ILE A 156 20.16 7.82 11.41
CA ILE A 156 19.68 8.20 12.75
C ILE A 156 18.85 7.02 13.26
N GLN A 157 19.42 6.27 14.21
CA GLN A 157 18.79 5.06 14.76
C GLN A 157 18.07 5.39 16.06
N VAL A 158 16.79 5.07 16.10
CA VAL A 158 15.89 5.18 17.24
C VAL A 158 15.54 3.78 17.74
N ASP A 159 15.82 3.50 19.01
CA ASP A 159 15.48 2.24 19.67
C ASP A 159 14.37 2.47 20.71
N LEU A 160 13.44 1.52 20.77
CA LEU A 160 12.44 1.37 21.83
C LEU A 160 12.54 -0.05 22.43
N PRO A 161 12.56 -0.21 23.77
CA PRO A 161 12.49 -1.54 24.39
C PRO A 161 11.23 -2.28 23.95
N ASP A 162 11.35 -3.56 23.58
CA ASP A 162 10.22 -4.37 23.09
C ASP A 162 9.09 -4.52 24.14
N THR A 163 9.41 -4.34 25.43
CA THR A 163 8.43 -4.28 26.52
C THR A 163 7.43 -3.11 26.40
N GLN A 164 7.76 -2.08 25.60
CA GLN A 164 6.89 -0.93 25.35
C GLN A 164 6.14 -1.04 24.00
N GLY A 165 6.20 -2.20 23.36
CA GLY A 165 5.48 -2.49 22.12
C GLY A 165 6.27 -2.16 20.85
N PRO A 166 5.60 -2.26 19.67
CA PRO A 166 6.24 -2.02 18.38
C PRO A 166 6.53 -0.54 18.17
N LEU A 167 7.71 -0.26 17.59
CA LEU A 167 8.13 1.07 17.14
C LEU A 167 7.98 1.17 15.62
N LEU A 168 7.23 2.15 15.15
CA LEU A 168 6.97 2.42 13.73
C LEU A 168 7.47 3.82 13.34
N PRO A 169 7.99 4.03 12.12
CA PRO A 169 8.31 5.37 11.64
C PRO A 169 7.03 6.17 11.33
N ASP A 170 7.00 7.45 11.70
CA ASP A 170 6.12 8.48 11.15
C ASP A 170 6.87 9.13 9.98
N LEU A 171 7.09 8.36 8.90
CA LEU A 171 7.93 8.77 7.78
C LEU A 171 7.31 9.91 6.97
N ALA A 172 5.98 9.89 6.80
CA ALA A 172 5.27 10.92 6.07
C ALA A 172 5.31 12.29 6.76
N GLY A 173 5.33 12.33 8.09
CA GLY A 173 5.56 13.53 8.88
C GLY A 173 7.05 13.88 9.07
N SER A 174 7.95 12.92 8.86
CA SER A 174 9.39 13.12 8.96
C SER A 174 9.92 13.91 7.76
N GLY A 175 10.99 14.66 7.98
CA GLY A 175 11.52 15.52 6.94
C GLY A 175 12.80 16.21 7.35
N MET A 176 13.15 17.24 6.60
CA MET A 176 14.33 18.04 6.88
C MET A 176 14.17 19.42 6.28
N THR A 177 15.03 20.35 6.70
CA THR A 177 15.14 21.64 6.03
C THR A 177 15.56 21.42 4.57
N ASP A 178 14.99 22.19 3.64
CA ASP A 178 15.21 22.02 2.19
C ASP A 178 16.69 22.09 1.80
N GLN A 179 17.48 22.87 2.56
CA GLN A 179 18.90 23.06 2.34
C GLN A 179 19.66 23.15 3.68
N PHE A 180 20.51 22.17 3.93
CA PHE A 180 21.66 22.25 4.83
C PHE A 180 22.95 21.93 4.06
N SER A 181 24.05 22.55 4.48
CA SER A 181 25.32 22.53 3.73
C SER A 181 26.17 21.32 4.11
N ILE A 182 26.02 20.21 3.38
CA ILE A 182 27.00 19.12 3.41
C ILE A 182 27.99 19.31 2.27
N THR A 183 29.15 19.87 2.60
CA THR A 183 30.16 20.25 1.61
C THR A 183 30.54 19.08 0.70
N GLY A 184 30.36 19.25 -0.62
CA GLY A 184 30.77 18.26 -1.62
C GLY A 184 29.80 17.10 -1.87
N TRP A 185 28.58 17.16 -1.33
CA TRP A 185 27.57 16.11 -1.48
C TRP A 185 26.25 16.64 -2.05
N LEU A 186 25.58 15.78 -2.80
CA LEU A 186 24.22 15.94 -3.29
C LEU A 186 23.33 14.99 -2.49
N TYR A 187 22.14 15.43 -2.11
CA TYR A 187 21.17 14.60 -1.41
C TYR A 187 19.76 14.89 -1.90
N ARG A 188 18.82 14.05 -1.51
CA ARG A 188 17.39 14.32 -1.67
C ARG A 188 16.81 14.63 -0.29
N PRO A 189 15.99 15.67 -0.14
CA PRO A 189 15.53 16.14 1.17
C PRO A 189 14.37 15.28 1.71
N PHE A 190 14.58 13.97 1.81
CA PHE A 190 13.63 13.03 2.40
C PHE A 190 14.36 11.81 2.96
N PHE A 191 13.78 11.21 3.98
CA PHE A 191 14.29 10.00 4.59
C PHE A 191 13.77 8.75 3.87
N ARG A 192 14.59 7.69 3.92
CA ARG A 192 14.08 6.32 3.94
C ARG A 192 14.03 5.84 5.37
N ALA A 193 13.16 4.89 5.67
CA ALA A 193 13.13 4.24 6.98
C ALA A 193 13.36 2.74 6.84
N GLU A 194 14.21 2.19 7.70
CA GLU A 194 14.36 0.75 7.90
C GLU A 194 13.88 0.41 9.30
N GLN A 195 13.10 -0.67 9.43
CA GLN A 195 12.64 -1.18 10.70
C GLN A 195 13.15 -2.61 10.89
N PHE A 196 13.73 -2.90 12.05
CA PHE A 196 14.14 -4.25 12.39
C PHE A 196 14.15 -4.47 13.91
N PRO A 197 13.77 -5.67 14.37
CA PRO A 197 14.02 -6.05 15.76
C PRO A 197 15.51 -6.30 15.95
N GLN A 198 16.08 -5.72 17.00
CA GLN A 198 17.46 -5.96 17.41
C GLN A 198 17.48 -6.73 18.73
N ARG A 199 18.21 -7.84 18.75
CA ARG A 199 18.35 -8.71 19.92
C ARG A 199 19.75 -8.62 20.48
N TYR A 200 19.86 -8.17 21.72
CA TYR A 200 21.10 -8.20 22.48
C TYR A 200 21.16 -9.49 23.28
N PHE A 201 22.33 -10.12 23.34
CA PHE A 201 22.52 -11.36 24.10
C PHE A 201 22.46 -11.16 25.63
N SER A 202 22.57 -9.91 26.10
CA SER A 202 22.53 -9.51 27.50
C SER A 202 21.19 -8.88 27.87
N ASP A 203 20.82 -8.98 29.14
CA ASP A 203 19.71 -8.26 29.79
C ASP A 203 20.12 -6.85 30.25
N PHE A 204 21.39 -6.45 30.07
CA PHE A 204 21.98 -5.21 30.60
C PHE A 204 21.77 -5.01 32.11
N GLY A 205 21.63 -6.09 32.88
CA GLY A 205 21.37 -6.04 34.32
C GLY A 205 19.91 -5.74 34.69
N ALA A 206 18.97 -5.88 33.76
CA ALA A 206 17.54 -5.71 34.06
C ALA A 206 17.01 -6.84 34.95
N ILE A 207 16.67 -6.51 36.20
CA ILE A 207 16.16 -7.46 37.20
C ILE A 207 14.86 -8.15 36.73
N ALA A 208 13.95 -7.41 36.09
CA ALA A 208 12.67 -7.95 35.64
C ALA A 208 12.79 -9.01 34.53
N THR A 209 13.91 -9.02 33.80
CA THR A 209 14.17 -9.92 32.67
C THR A 209 15.52 -10.62 32.81
N GLU A 210 15.98 -10.84 34.05
CA GLU A 210 17.30 -11.40 34.33
C GLU A 210 17.52 -12.72 33.58
N GLY A 211 18.68 -12.83 32.93
CA GLY A 211 19.07 -13.97 32.10
C GLY A 211 18.36 -14.07 30.75
N LYS A 212 17.43 -13.15 30.42
CA LYS A 212 16.77 -13.11 29.11
C LYS A 212 17.41 -12.06 28.20
N PRO A 213 17.61 -12.36 26.91
CA PRO A 213 18.17 -11.40 25.97
C PRO A 213 17.24 -10.20 25.80
N LEU A 214 17.79 -8.98 25.88
CA LEU A 214 17.03 -7.77 25.60
C LEU A 214 16.66 -7.71 24.12
N GLN A 215 15.37 -7.51 23.84
CA GLN A 215 14.87 -7.20 22.51
C GLN A 215 14.50 -5.72 22.46
N VAL A 216 14.90 -5.06 21.38
CA VAL A 216 14.52 -3.68 21.08
C VAL A 216 13.95 -3.62 19.67
N ASN A 217 12.98 -2.75 19.48
CA ASN A 217 12.43 -2.40 18.18
C ASN A 217 13.16 -1.15 17.69
N SER A 218 13.85 -1.26 16.55
CA SER A 218 14.68 -0.19 16.00
C SER A 218 14.06 0.36 14.72
N VAL A 219 14.08 1.69 14.60
CA VAL A 219 13.74 2.43 13.37
C VAL A 219 14.95 3.29 13.00
N VAL A 220 15.42 3.17 11.76
CA VAL A 220 16.57 3.93 11.25
C VAL A 220 16.09 4.87 10.15
N PHE A 221 16.23 6.18 10.40
CA PHE A 221 16.03 7.21 9.37
C PHE A 221 17.33 7.37 8.57
N ILE A 222 17.23 7.25 7.25
CA ILE A 222 18.38 7.20 6.35
C ILE A 222 18.28 8.34 5.35
N LEU A 223 19.27 9.23 5.37
CA LEU A 223 19.48 10.25 4.35
C LEU A 223 20.61 9.79 3.41
N GLU A 224 20.26 9.54 2.14
CA GLU A 224 21.22 9.09 1.12
C GLU A 224 21.96 10.30 0.51
N LEU A 225 23.29 10.30 0.63
CA LEU A 225 24.21 11.24 0.02
C LEU A 225 24.86 10.63 -1.24
N ARG A 226 25.07 11.47 -2.25
CA ARG A 226 25.74 11.13 -3.51
C ARG A 226 26.79 12.18 -3.87
N ARG A 227 27.86 11.76 -4.54
CA ARG A 227 28.90 12.69 -4.99
C ARG A 227 28.50 13.39 -6.30
N PRO A 228 28.94 14.64 -6.52
CA PRO A 228 28.77 15.32 -7.81
C PRO A 228 29.71 14.71 -8.85
N MET A 229 29.19 13.75 -9.62
CA MET A 229 29.96 12.95 -10.59
C MET A 229 30.77 13.80 -11.59
N MET A 230 30.22 14.94 -12.02
CA MET A 230 30.89 15.78 -13.01
C MET A 230 32.21 16.36 -12.51
N ALA A 231 32.31 16.66 -11.21
CA ALA A 231 33.54 17.16 -10.63
C ALA A 231 34.66 16.12 -10.74
N TYR A 232 34.35 14.84 -10.50
CA TYR A 232 35.31 13.74 -10.65
C TYR A 232 35.72 13.52 -12.10
N VAL A 233 34.76 13.56 -13.03
CA VAL A 233 35.05 13.42 -14.47
C VAL A 233 36.06 14.47 -14.92
N VAL A 234 35.85 15.73 -14.54
CA VAL A 234 36.73 16.84 -14.94
C VAL A 234 38.07 16.83 -14.20
N LYS A 235 38.08 16.54 -12.89
CA LYS A 235 39.30 16.65 -12.08
C LYS A 235 40.19 15.40 -12.10
N SER A 236 39.64 14.22 -12.42
CA SER A 236 40.39 12.96 -12.39
C SER A 236 40.39 12.24 -13.74
N LEU A 237 39.22 11.95 -14.32
CA LEU A 237 39.16 11.15 -15.56
C LEU A 237 39.68 11.88 -16.79
N LEU A 238 39.42 13.19 -16.92
CA LEU A 238 39.90 13.99 -18.04
C LEU A 238 41.44 14.10 -18.05
N PRO A 239 42.14 14.52 -16.97
CA PRO A 239 43.59 14.50 -16.92
C PRO A 239 44.19 13.11 -17.17
N LEU A 240 43.59 12.06 -16.59
CA LEU A 240 44.03 10.69 -16.82
C LEU A 240 43.92 10.28 -18.30
N SER A 241 42.83 10.66 -18.96
CA SER A 241 42.63 10.41 -20.39
C SER A 241 43.66 11.15 -21.25
N VAL A 242 44.02 12.38 -20.87
CA VAL A 242 45.09 13.15 -21.53
C VAL A 242 46.44 12.45 -21.34
N ILE A 243 46.77 12.01 -20.13
CA ILE A 243 48.01 11.27 -19.85
C ILE A 243 48.10 10.00 -20.71
N ILE A 244 47.04 9.19 -20.74
CA ILE A 244 47.00 7.99 -21.58
C ILE A 244 47.09 8.36 -23.07
N GLY A 245 46.41 9.43 -23.47
CA GLY A 245 46.48 9.99 -24.83
C GLY A 245 47.90 10.39 -25.24
N THR A 246 48.67 11.00 -24.33
CA THR A 246 50.09 11.33 -24.59
C THR A 246 50.95 10.08 -24.73
N ALA A 247 50.73 9.06 -23.89
CA ALA A 247 51.42 7.78 -24.05
C ALA A 247 51.10 7.16 -25.42
N LEU A 248 49.83 7.14 -25.83
CA LEU A 248 49.40 6.64 -27.14
C LEU A 248 49.95 7.46 -28.31
N ALA A 249 50.03 8.77 -28.16
CA ALA A 249 50.57 9.67 -29.18
C ALA A 249 52.02 9.34 -29.53
N SER A 250 52.80 8.78 -28.58
CA SER A 250 54.17 8.33 -28.83
C SER A 250 54.26 7.28 -29.96
N LEU A 251 53.20 6.50 -30.21
CA LEU A 251 53.16 5.49 -31.28
C LEU A 251 53.09 6.12 -32.68
N PHE A 252 52.78 7.41 -32.80
CA PHE A 252 52.80 8.13 -34.09
C PHE A 252 54.17 8.70 -34.44
N LEU A 253 55.08 8.85 -33.48
CA LEU A 253 56.45 9.25 -33.77
C LEU A 253 57.17 8.12 -34.52
N PRO A 254 58.18 8.37 -35.36
CA PRO A 254 58.96 7.29 -35.97
C PRO A 254 59.66 6.38 -34.94
N ALA A 255 59.81 5.08 -35.22
CA ALA A 255 60.45 4.12 -34.30
C ALA A 255 61.97 4.35 -34.08
N VAL A 256 62.57 5.19 -34.93
CA VAL A 256 63.96 5.63 -34.79
C VAL A 256 64.13 6.62 -33.62
N GLU A 257 63.10 7.39 -33.27
CA GLU A 257 63.11 8.37 -32.17
C GLU A 257 62.77 7.72 -30.82
N VAL A 258 63.49 6.64 -30.49
CA VAL A 258 63.17 5.81 -29.31
C VAL A 258 63.28 6.60 -28.01
N GLU A 259 64.24 7.53 -27.92
CA GLU A 259 64.43 8.39 -26.74
C GLU A 259 63.20 9.27 -26.48
N ALA A 260 62.66 9.91 -27.53
CA ALA A 260 61.46 10.75 -27.42
C ALA A 260 60.23 9.92 -27.02
N ARG A 261 60.04 8.74 -27.64
CA ARG A 261 58.94 7.85 -27.31
C ARG A 261 59.00 7.36 -25.85
N ILE A 262 60.17 6.88 -25.40
CA ILE A 262 60.37 6.44 -24.02
C ILE A 262 60.14 7.61 -23.05
N GLY A 263 60.67 8.80 -23.36
CA GLY A 263 60.46 10.00 -22.55
C GLY A 263 58.98 10.34 -22.35
N MET A 264 58.17 10.31 -23.42
CA MET A 264 56.72 10.54 -23.33
C MET A 264 55.99 9.50 -22.48
N VAL A 265 56.31 8.21 -22.66
CA VAL A 265 55.64 7.11 -21.96
C VAL A 265 56.02 7.07 -20.47
N VAL A 266 57.29 7.29 -20.13
CA VAL A 266 57.76 7.36 -18.74
C VAL A 266 57.16 8.59 -18.02
N THR A 267 57.10 9.73 -18.70
CA THR A 267 56.47 10.95 -18.14
C THR A 267 54.98 10.74 -17.92
N ALA A 268 54.29 10.06 -18.83
CA ALA A 268 52.89 9.69 -18.66
C ALA A 268 52.70 8.76 -17.45
N LEU A 269 53.57 7.76 -17.27
CA LEU A 269 53.51 6.85 -16.12
C LEU A 269 53.71 7.60 -14.79
N LEU A 270 54.73 8.47 -14.71
CA LEU A 270 55.02 9.25 -13.51
C LEU A 270 53.89 10.24 -13.18
N SER A 271 53.31 10.87 -14.21
CA SER A 271 52.15 11.75 -14.06
C SER A 271 50.91 10.99 -13.57
N CYS A 272 50.69 9.77 -14.09
CA CYS A 272 49.59 8.91 -13.66
C CYS A 272 49.74 8.49 -12.19
N VAL A 273 50.96 8.14 -11.75
CA VAL A 273 51.25 7.78 -10.36
C VAL A 273 51.06 8.97 -9.42
N ALA A 274 51.55 10.15 -9.82
CA ALA A 274 51.36 11.38 -9.05
C ALA A 274 49.87 11.72 -8.87
N LEU A 275 49.06 11.58 -9.93
CA LEU A 275 47.62 11.83 -9.89
C LEU A 275 46.90 10.84 -8.95
N ASN A 276 47.32 9.58 -8.91
CA ASN A 276 46.78 8.58 -7.99
C ASN A 276 47.12 8.87 -6.53
N LEU A 277 48.38 9.24 -6.23
CA LEU A 277 48.79 9.61 -4.87
C LEU A 277 48.01 10.83 -4.35
N SER A 278 47.83 11.85 -5.21
CA SER A 278 47.02 13.03 -4.88
C SER A 278 45.56 12.68 -4.56
N GLN A 279 45.00 11.64 -5.19
CA GLN A 279 43.65 11.17 -4.87
C GLN A 279 43.61 10.36 -3.58
N ALA A 280 44.60 9.50 -3.34
CA ALA A 280 44.67 8.65 -2.14
C ALA A 280 44.72 9.47 -0.85
N GLU A 281 45.43 10.61 -0.86
CA GLU A 281 45.51 11.53 0.29
C GLU A 281 44.15 12.14 0.68
N ALA A 282 43.24 12.28 -0.28
CA ALA A 282 41.92 12.85 -0.07
C ALA A 282 40.93 11.87 0.58
N LEU A 283 41.27 10.58 0.68
CA LEU A 283 40.41 9.52 1.20
C LEU A 283 40.90 8.99 2.56
N PRO A 284 39.99 8.42 3.38
CA PRO A 284 40.37 7.57 4.50
C PRO A 284 41.22 6.36 4.06
N GLU A 285 42.13 5.92 4.91
CA GLU A 285 42.87 4.68 4.70
C GLU A 285 41.92 3.47 4.79
N VAL A 286 41.79 2.73 3.69
CA VAL A 286 40.98 1.52 3.60
C VAL A 286 41.85 0.31 3.24
N PRO A 287 41.58 -0.89 3.79
CA PRO A 287 42.39 -2.08 3.55
C PRO A 287 42.15 -2.74 2.19
N TYR A 288 41.36 -2.12 1.32
CA TYR A 288 40.93 -2.65 0.04
C TYR A 288 41.06 -1.60 -1.08
N PRO A 289 41.30 -2.01 -2.34
CA PRO A 289 41.35 -1.07 -3.45
C PRO A 289 39.95 -0.59 -3.82
N VAL A 290 39.76 0.72 -3.89
CA VAL A 290 38.50 1.34 -4.35
C VAL A 290 38.38 1.28 -5.87
N THR A 291 37.19 1.55 -6.43
CA THR A 291 37.01 1.57 -7.89
C THR A 291 37.98 2.52 -8.58
N ALA A 292 38.27 3.69 -8.00
CA ALA A 292 39.25 4.62 -8.55
C ALA A 292 40.68 4.03 -8.62
N ASP A 293 41.15 3.33 -7.57
CA ASP A 293 42.44 2.63 -7.59
C ASP A 293 42.53 1.64 -8.75
N LYS A 294 41.44 0.90 -9.00
CA LYS A 294 41.36 -0.07 -10.11
C LYS A 294 41.50 0.62 -11.47
N VAL A 295 40.97 1.84 -11.63
CA VAL A 295 41.12 2.65 -12.84
C VAL A 295 42.57 3.10 -13.03
N TYR A 296 43.26 3.54 -11.96
CA TYR A 296 44.67 3.91 -12.05
C TYR A 296 45.57 2.71 -12.32
N ILE A 297 45.35 1.58 -11.64
CA ILE A 297 46.10 0.33 -11.87
C ILE A 297 45.99 -0.11 -13.34
N LEU A 298 44.79 -0.06 -13.91
CA LEU A 298 44.59 -0.34 -15.33
C LEU A 298 45.35 0.65 -16.22
N SER A 299 45.34 1.94 -15.86
CA SER A 299 46.03 2.97 -16.61
C SER A 299 47.55 2.75 -16.61
N TYR A 300 48.13 2.31 -15.47
CA TYR A 300 49.53 1.89 -15.40
C TYR A 300 49.82 0.73 -16.35
N LEU A 301 48.96 -0.29 -16.35
CA LEU A 301 49.12 -1.46 -17.23
C LEU A 301 49.09 -1.05 -18.71
N LEU A 302 48.16 -0.16 -19.09
CA LEU A 302 48.05 0.33 -20.47
C LEU A 302 49.28 1.13 -20.89
N ILE A 303 49.75 2.06 -20.05
CA ILE A 303 50.96 2.85 -20.31
C ILE A 303 52.19 1.92 -20.40
N PHE A 304 52.27 0.89 -19.54
CA PHE A 304 53.33 -0.11 -19.57
C PHE A 304 53.29 -0.98 -20.84
N ILE A 305 52.11 -1.35 -21.33
CA ILE A 305 51.96 -2.05 -22.62
C ILE A 305 52.50 -1.17 -23.76
N VAL A 306 52.19 0.14 -23.76
CA VAL A 306 52.71 1.08 -24.76
C VAL A 306 54.25 1.18 -24.69
N LEU A 307 54.83 1.12 -23.49
CA LEU A 307 56.29 1.06 -23.31
C LEU A 307 56.89 -0.19 -23.96
N ILE A 308 56.31 -1.36 -23.72
CA ILE A 308 56.76 -2.62 -24.32
C ILE A 308 56.67 -2.55 -25.86
N ILE A 309 55.55 -2.04 -26.39
CA ILE A 309 55.34 -1.89 -27.83
C ILE A 309 56.40 -0.97 -28.43
N THR A 310 56.71 0.14 -27.75
CA THR A 310 57.78 1.08 -28.15
C THR A 310 59.14 0.38 -28.24
N LEU A 311 59.50 -0.44 -27.26
CA LEU A 311 60.77 -1.19 -27.26
C LEU A 311 60.81 -2.26 -28.38
N LEU A 312 59.69 -2.97 -28.60
CA LEU A 312 59.58 -3.98 -29.65
C LEU A 312 59.64 -3.36 -31.06
N ALA A 313 58.95 -2.24 -31.27
CA ALA A 313 58.97 -1.48 -32.51
C ALA A 313 60.41 -1.04 -32.84
N HIS A 314 61.11 -0.46 -31.87
CA HIS A 314 62.52 -0.07 -32.05
C HIS A 314 63.43 -1.27 -32.34
N HIS A 315 63.28 -2.37 -31.61
CA HIS A 315 64.06 -3.59 -31.84
C HIS A 315 63.83 -4.18 -33.24
N TRP A 316 62.61 -4.13 -33.75
CA TRP A 316 62.30 -4.60 -35.11
C TRP A 316 62.83 -3.63 -36.17
N PHE A 317 62.73 -2.32 -35.94
CA PHE A 317 63.31 -1.32 -36.82
C PHE A 317 64.82 -1.55 -37.04
N ASN A 318 65.57 -1.88 -35.98
CA ASN A 318 67.01 -2.14 -36.05
C ASN A 318 67.42 -3.45 -36.74
N ARG A 319 66.48 -4.30 -37.19
CA ARG A 319 66.76 -5.58 -37.89
C ARG A 319 66.87 -5.47 -39.42
N GLY A 320 66.73 -4.28 -39.99
CA GLY A 320 66.88 -4.00 -41.43
C GLY A 320 65.56 -3.62 -42.14
N ASP A 321 65.66 -3.21 -43.41
CA ASP A 321 64.59 -2.52 -44.16
C ASP A 321 63.26 -3.30 -44.25
N GLU A 322 63.28 -4.62 -44.39
CA GLU A 322 62.06 -5.45 -44.38
C GLU A 322 61.28 -5.40 -43.05
N TRP A 323 61.95 -5.09 -41.94
CA TRP A 323 61.36 -5.04 -40.60
C TRP A 323 60.95 -3.62 -40.18
N ALA A 324 61.49 -2.58 -40.83
CA ALA A 324 61.05 -1.20 -40.63
C ALA A 324 59.57 -0.99 -41.00
N ASP A 325 59.14 -1.53 -42.15
CA ASP A 325 57.74 -1.55 -42.58
C ASP A 325 56.83 -2.32 -41.62
N ARG A 326 57.36 -3.37 -40.97
CA ARG A 326 56.62 -4.17 -39.98
C ARG A 326 56.49 -3.44 -38.65
N SER A 327 57.49 -2.65 -38.25
CA SER A 327 57.43 -1.80 -37.06
C SER A 327 56.31 -0.77 -37.18
N GLN A 328 56.22 -0.05 -38.31
CA GLN A 328 55.17 0.96 -38.50
C GLN A 328 53.76 0.36 -38.53
N LYS A 329 53.61 -0.86 -39.09
CA LYS A 329 52.35 -1.61 -39.04
C LYS A 329 52.00 -2.03 -37.61
N LEU A 330 53.01 -2.44 -36.83
CA LEU A 330 52.83 -2.77 -35.41
C LEU A 330 52.30 -1.56 -34.63
N ASP A 331 52.86 -0.37 -34.82
CA ASP A 331 52.41 0.85 -34.13
C ASP A 331 50.95 1.20 -34.45
N ARG A 332 50.56 1.19 -35.73
CA ARG A 332 49.17 1.51 -36.14
C ARG A 332 48.14 0.50 -35.62
N ILE A 333 48.47 -0.79 -35.69
CA ILE A 333 47.61 -1.85 -35.15
C ILE A 333 47.54 -1.75 -33.63
N SER A 334 48.67 -1.52 -32.98
CA SER A 334 48.75 -1.36 -31.53
C SER A 334 47.95 -0.17 -31.02
N PHE A 335 48.03 0.98 -31.70
CA PHE A 335 47.21 2.14 -31.39
C PHE A 335 45.72 1.81 -31.47
N ALA A 336 45.26 1.18 -32.55
CA ALA A 336 43.85 0.80 -32.71
C ALA A 336 43.41 -0.20 -31.63
N VAL A 337 44.24 -1.20 -31.32
CA VAL A 337 43.94 -2.22 -30.30
C VAL A 337 43.89 -1.58 -28.91
N VAL A 338 44.86 -0.76 -28.52
CA VAL A 338 44.90 -0.12 -27.20
C VAL A 338 43.77 0.91 -27.06
N ALA A 339 43.45 1.67 -28.11
CA ALA A 339 42.30 2.58 -28.12
C ALA A 339 40.96 1.83 -27.94
N VAL A 340 40.79 0.68 -28.59
CA VAL A 340 39.62 -0.19 -28.41
C VAL A 340 39.59 -0.78 -26.99
N MET A 341 40.73 -1.18 -26.42
CA MET A 341 40.83 -1.64 -25.04
C MET A 341 40.41 -0.55 -24.04
N ILE A 342 40.82 0.69 -24.26
CA ILE A 342 40.40 1.84 -23.43
C ILE A 342 38.89 2.05 -23.53
N LEU A 343 38.31 2.02 -24.74
CA LEU A 343 36.86 2.15 -24.92
C LEU A 343 36.08 1.02 -24.23
N ILE A 344 36.48 -0.24 -24.43
CA ILE A 344 35.83 -1.40 -23.80
C ILE A 344 35.92 -1.30 -22.27
N THR A 345 37.09 -0.94 -21.74
CA THR A 345 37.27 -0.89 -20.30
C THR A 345 36.57 0.31 -19.68
N SER A 346 36.53 1.46 -20.37
CA SER A 346 35.72 2.63 -19.97
C SER A 346 34.23 2.28 -19.93
N CYS A 347 33.71 1.59 -20.95
CA CYS A 347 32.33 1.09 -20.97
C CYS A 347 32.05 0.07 -19.85
N PHE A 348 32.99 -0.84 -19.58
CA PHE A 348 32.85 -1.84 -18.51
C PHE A 348 32.86 -1.20 -17.11
N LEU A 349 33.70 -0.19 -16.89
CA LEU A 349 33.74 0.58 -15.64
C LEU A 349 32.45 1.39 -15.43
N ILE A 350 31.92 2.02 -16.49
CA ILE A 350 30.62 2.74 -16.44
C ILE A 350 29.48 1.75 -16.16
N ALA A 351 29.46 0.60 -16.83
CA ALA A 351 28.45 -0.44 -16.63
C ALA A 351 28.53 -1.10 -15.25
N GLY A 352 29.73 -1.25 -14.68
CA GLY A 352 29.94 -1.77 -13.32
C GLY A 352 29.65 -0.74 -12.22
N ALA A 353 29.68 0.56 -12.55
CA ALA A 353 29.32 1.65 -11.65
C ALA A 353 27.81 1.93 -11.62
N LEU A 354 27.10 1.60 -12.71
CA LEU A 354 25.64 1.58 -12.71
C LEU A 354 25.17 0.43 -11.81
N PRO A 355 24.26 0.68 -10.85
CA PRO A 355 23.64 -0.43 -10.13
C PRO A 355 22.99 -1.33 -11.18
N TRP A 356 23.42 -2.58 -11.25
CA TRP A 356 22.66 -3.58 -11.99
C TRP A 356 21.24 -3.51 -11.44
N PRO A 357 20.21 -3.35 -12.28
CA PRO A 357 18.86 -3.42 -11.77
C PRO A 357 18.75 -4.78 -11.10
N ASP A 358 18.55 -4.78 -9.78
CA ASP A 358 18.27 -6.00 -9.04
C ASP A 358 17.22 -6.74 -9.85
N LYS A 359 17.54 -7.99 -10.24
CA LYS A 359 16.56 -8.83 -10.91
C LYS A 359 15.36 -8.84 -9.96
N PRO A 360 14.26 -8.16 -10.32
CA PRO A 360 13.20 -7.94 -9.38
C PRO A 360 12.60 -9.32 -9.18
N GLN A 361 12.69 -9.81 -7.96
CA GLN A 361 11.93 -10.99 -7.59
C GLN A 361 10.45 -10.59 -7.76
N LEU A 362 9.74 -11.33 -8.60
CA LEU A 362 8.29 -11.18 -8.70
C LEU A 362 7.75 -11.51 -7.32
N GLN A 363 7.29 -10.49 -6.58
CA GLN A 363 6.60 -10.75 -5.32
C GLN A 363 5.35 -11.55 -5.67
N PRO A 364 5.19 -12.77 -5.14
CA PRO A 364 4.00 -13.54 -5.38
C PRO A 364 2.79 -12.74 -4.88
N VAL A 365 1.69 -12.81 -5.63
CA VAL A 365 0.41 -12.38 -5.07
C VAL A 365 0.12 -13.29 -3.88
N ALA A 366 -0.20 -12.70 -2.73
CA ALA A 366 -0.26 -13.43 -1.47
C ALA A 366 -1.23 -14.62 -1.57
N GLN A 367 -0.73 -15.82 -1.30
CA GLN A 367 -1.55 -17.03 -1.23
C GLN A 367 -2.04 -17.19 0.21
N LEU A 368 -3.35 -17.12 0.40
CA LEU A 368 -3.96 -17.26 1.72
C LEU A 368 -4.25 -18.71 2.08
N PHE A 369 -4.53 -19.53 1.06
CA PHE A 369 -4.75 -20.96 1.23
C PHE A 369 -4.00 -21.75 0.17
N PRO A 370 -3.61 -23.00 0.45
CA PRO A 370 -3.01 -23.86 -0.55
C PRO A 370 -4.03 -24.17 -1.67
N PRO A 371 -3.57 -24.28 -2.94
CA PRO A 371 -4.43 -24.66 -4.06
C PRO A 371 -5.04 -26.05 -3.83
N GLN A 372 -6.25 -26.25 -4.36
CA GLN A 372 -7.01 -27.49 -4.26
C GLN A 372 -7.51 -27.91 -5.64
N VAL A 373 -7.78 -29.21 -5.81
CA VAL A 373 -8.46 -29.72 -6.99
C VAL A 373 -9.95 -29.84 -6.66
N SER A 374 -10.79 -29.26 -7.50
CA SER A 374 -12.24 -29.35 -7.33
C SER A 374 -12.78 -30.62 -7.98
N ALA A 375 -13.72 -31.31 -7.32
CA ALA A 375 -14.42 -32.47 -7.88
C ALA A 375 -15.46 -32.08 -8.95
N ARG A 376 -15.87 -30.80 -8.99
CA ARG A 376 -16.77 -30.21 -9.98
C ARG A 376 -16.20 -28.90 -10.49
N ASP A 377 -16.38 -28.64 -11.77
CA ASP A 377 -15.76 -27.50 -12.46
C ASP A 377 -16.67 -26.27 -12.60
N GLU A 378 -17.93 -26.37 -12.19
CA GLU A 378 -18.93 -25.30 -12.27
C GLU A 378 -19.63 -25.10 -10.92
N LEU A 379 -19.66 -23.84 -10.47
CA LEU A 379 -20.45 -23.37 -9.33
C LEU A 379 -21.74 -22.72 -9.83
N ARG A 380 -22.90 -23.22 -9.39
CA ARG A 380 -24.20 -22.62 -9.72
C ARG A 380 -24.67 -21.70 -8.60
N TYR A 381 -24.85 -20.43 -8.91
CA TYR A 381 -25.24 -19.39 -7.96
C TYR A 381 -26.65 -18.90 -8.24
N GLY A 382 -27.55 -19.08 -7.28
CA GLY A 382 -28.96 -18.76 -7.42
C GLY A 382 -29.29 -17.32 -7.00
N VAL A 383 -29.98 -16.55 -7.85
CA VAL A 383 -30.37 -15.16 -7.56
C VAL A 383 -31.83 -14.89 -7.87
N LEU A 384 -32.49 -14.02 -7.09
CA LEU A 384 -33.89 -13.64 -7.36
C LEU A 384 -34.02 -12.53 -8.40
N ASN A 385 -32.94 -11.78 -8.64
CA ASN A 385 -32.86 -10.71 -9.63
C ASN A 385 -31.42 -10.57 -10.15
N LEU A 386 -31.28 -10.19 -11.42
CA LEU A 386 -29.96 -10.02 -12.06
C LEU A 386 -30.00 -8.94 -13.17
N PRO A 387 -30.38 -7.69 -12.84
CA PRO A 387 -30.57 -6.65 -13.86
C PRO A 387 -29.24 -6.16 -14.46
N ASN A 388 -28.12 -6.32 -13.75
CA ASN A 388 -26.77 -5.94 -14.19
C ASN A 388 -25.70 -6.72 -13.40
N LEU A 389 -24.43 -6.56 -13.78
CA LEU A 389 -23.29 -7.24 -13.18
C LEU A 389 -22.76 -6.56 -11.90
N ASN A 390 -23.28 -5.41 -11.49
CA ASN A 390 -22.86 -4.79 -10.22
C ASN A 390 -23.55 -5.43 -9.00
N ILE A 391 -24.67 -6.13 -9.22
CA ILE A 391 -25.39 -6.86 -8.18
C ILE A 391 -24.66 -8.17 -7.82
N HIS A 392 -24.84 -8.64 -6.58
CA HIS A 392 -24.19 -9.86 -6.04
C HIS A 392 -22.67 -9.91 -6.19
N GLY A 393 -22.00 -8.75 -6.25
CA GLY A 393 -20.54 -8.69 -6.31
C GLY A 393 -19.93 -9.29 -7.57
N ILE A 394 -20.63 -9.34 -8.71
CA ILE A 394 -20.04 -9.93 -9.93
C ILE A 394 -18.93 -9.01 -10.48
N SER A 395 -19.24 -7.74 -10.71
CA SER A 395 -18.29 -6.75 -11.22
C SER A 395 -17.15 -6.48 -10.23
N ARG A 396 -17.44 -6.58 -8.93
CA ARG A 396 -16.50 -6.26 -7.85
C ARG A 396 -16.11 -7.56 -7.13
N GLY A 397 -14.85 -8.00 -7.18
CA GLY A 397 -14.41 -9.24 -6.54
C GLY A 397 -14.22 -10.39 -7.53
N LEU A 398 -15.22 -10.72 -8.35
CA LEU A 398 -15.10 -11.78 -9.37
C LEU A 398 -14.42 -11.30 -10.65
N LEU A 399 -14.94 -10.23 -11.25
CA LEU A 399 -14.39 -9.67 -12.49
C LEU A 399 -13.22 -8.74 -12.24
N ARG A 400 -13.17 -8.05 -11.09
CA ARG A 400 -12.16 -7.04 -10.80
C ARG A 400 -11.57 -7.21 -9.40
N ARG A 401 -10.25 -7.04 -9.30
CA ARG A 401 -9.51 -6.94 -8.04
C ARG A 401 -9.04 -5.50 -7.78
N LEU A 402 -9.18 -5.06 -6.53
CA LEU A 402 -8.68 -3.78 -6.04
C LEU A 402 -7.15 -3.81 -5.84
N LEU A 403 -6.54 -2.65 -5.64
CA LEU A 403 -5.09 -2.53 -5.38
C LEU A 403 -4.67 -3.30 -4.12
N TYR A 404 -5.50 -3.27 -3.09
CA TYR A 404 -5.41 -4.07 -1.87
C TYR A 404 -6.81 -4.42 -1.38
N TYR A 405 -6.93 -5.38 -0.45
CA TYR A 405 -8.19 -5.73 0.20
C TYR A 405 -8.13 -5.38 1.68
N PRO A 406 -9.22 -4.82 2.24
CA PRO A 406 -9.42 -4.89 3.67
C PRO A 406 -9.77 -6.35 4.04
N ILE A 407 -9.19 -6.81 5.14
CA ILE A 407 -9.49 -8.08 5.82
C ILE A 407 -10.28 -7.70 7.09
N SER A 408 -10.83 -8.69 7.78
CA SER A 408 -11.41 -8.51 9.12
C SER A 408 -10.45 -7.76 10.06
N GLU A 409 -11.02 -6.97 10.98
CA GLU A 409 -10.30 -6.24 12.04
C GLU A 409 -9.39 -5.10 11.53
N GLY A 410 -9.77 -4.41 10.44
CA GLY A 410 -9.04 -3.24 9.93
C GLY A 410 -7.75 -3.56 9.17
N LYS A 411 -7.31 -4.81 9.18
CA LYS A 411 -6.12 -5.26 8.44
C LYS A 411 -6.29 -5.04 6.94
N ARG A 412 -5.23 -4.63 6.27
CA ARG A 412 -5.22 -4.48 4.80
C ARG A 412 -4.11 -5.33 4.22
N GLN A 413 -4.38 -5.97 3.09
CA GLN A 413 -3.37 -6.80 2.43
C GLN A 413 -3.23 -6.43 0.97
N SER A 414 -1.97 -6.23 0.60
CA SER A 414 -1.61 -5.76 -0.72
C SER A 414 -1.84 -6.84 -1.78
N LEU A 415 -2.52 -6.47 -2.86
CA LEU A 415 -2.84 -7.40 -3.95
C LEU A 415 -2.06 -7.06 -5.22
N LEU A 416 -2.31 -5.88 -5.80
CA LEU A 416 -1.72 -5.42 -7.07
C LEU A 416 -0.59 -4.41 -6.88
N ILE A 417 -0.52 -3.76 -5.73
CA ILE A 417 0.58 -2.86 -5.39
C ILE A 417 1.62 -3.58 -4.55
N ASP A 418 2.85 -3.11 -4.51
CA ASP A 418 3.90 -3.77 -3.72
C ASP A 418 3.79 -3.46 -2.22
N GLN A 419 3.41 -2.23 -1.87
CA GLN A 419 3.17 -1.75 -0.51
C GLN A 419 1.93 -0.85 -0.48
N ILE A 420 1.15 -0.94 0.60
CA ILE A 420 0.00 -0.08 0.83
C ILE A 420 0.51 1.28 1.30
N PRO A 421 0.12 2.41 0.68
CA PRO A 421 0.54 3.72 1.16
C PRO A 421 0.04 3.98 2.58
N ASP A 422 0.97 4.25 3.49
CA ASP A 422 0.67 4.61 4.87
C ASP A 422 1.77 5.55 5.44
N MET A 423 1.59 5.97 6.69
CA MET A 423 2.49 6.89 7.37
C MET A 423 3.91 6.34 7.61
N THR A 424 4.09 5.03 7.50
CA THR A 424 5.30 4.31 7.88
C THR A 424 6.24 4.03 6.71
N ASN A 425 5.81 4.30 5.48
CA ASN A 425 6.59 4.00 4.29
C ASN A 425 6.74 5.19 3.34
N GLU A 426 7.65 5.06 2.37
CA GLU A 426 8.05 6.13 1.45
C GLU A 426 6.94 6.53 0.44
N ASN A 427 5.79 5.88 0.50
CA ASN A 427 4.70 6.15 -0.44
C ASN A 427 3.82 7.31 -0.01
N VAL A 428 3.94 7.82 1.22
CA VAL A 428 3.22 9.02 1.66
C VAL A 428 4.21 10.08 2.10
N ARG A 429 4.03 11.32 1.62
CA ARG A 429 4.89 12.44 1.99
C ARG A 429 4.07 13.70 2.19
N PHE A 430 4.26 14.38 3.31
CA PHE A 430 3.68 15.70 3.52
C PHE A 430 4.46 16.80 2.82
N LEU A 431 3.72 17.81 2.33
CA LEU A 431 4.29 18.97 1.68
C LEU A 431 4.19 20.21 2.60
N PRO A 432 5.14 21.17 2.48
CA PRO A 432 5.13 22.40 3.31
C PRO A 432 3.88 23.27 3.15
N ASP A 433 3.19 23.17 2.02
CA ASP A 433 1.95 23.90 1.72
C ASP A 433 0.70 23.32 2.41
N GLY A 434 0.87 22.28 3.23
CA GLY A 434 -0.23 21.58 3.90
C GLY A 434 -0.78 20.39 3.12
N GLY A 435 -0.37 20.20 1.86
CA GLY A 435 -0.76 19.07 1.03
C GLY A 435 0.02 17.79 1.32
N MET A 436 -0.21 16.79 0.48
CA MET A 436 0.56 15.55 0.50
C MET A 436 0.69 14.91 -0.88
N VAL A 437 1.71 14.06 -1.01
CA VAL A 437 1.91 13.20 -2.18
C VAL A 437 1.73 11.74 -1.75
N VAL A 438 0.95 11.00 -2.52
CA VAL A 438 0.74 9.56 -2.37
C VAL A 438 1.28 8.86 -3.62
N ARG A 439 2.22 7.93 -3.44
CA ARG A 439 2.81 7.12 -4.49
C ARG A 439 2.13 5.76 -4.54
N TRP A 440 1.70 5.36 -5.73
CA TRP A 440 1.11 4.05 -5.99
C TRP A 440 2.02 3.28 -6.94
N ARG A 441 2.59 2.16 -6.46
CA ARG A 441 3.49 1.32 -7.26
C ARG A 441 2.92 -0.06 -7.49
N LEU A 442 2.68 -0.39 -8.75
CA LEU A 442 2.18 -1.68 -9.17
C LEU A 442 3.26 -2.77 -9.05
N LYS A 443 2.84 -3.99 -8.68
CA LYS A 443 3.65 -5.19 -8.83
C LYS A 443 3.98 -5.42 -10.31
N ARG A 444 5.11 -6.08 -10.56
CA ARG A 444 5.53 -6.45 -11.92
C ARG A 444 4.74 -7.66 -12.42
N GLY A 445 4.53 -7.73 -13.73
CA GLY A 445 3.94 -8.92 -14.38
C GLY A 445 2.42 -9.02 -14.25
N LEU A 446 1.73 -7.90 -13.99
CA LEU A 446 0.28 -7.85 -13.95
C LEU A 446 -0.32 -7.73 -15.36
N TYR A 447 -1.43 -8.41 -15.59
CA TYR A 447 -2.15 -8.43 -16.86
C TYR A 447 -3.65 -8.29 -16.64
N TRP A 448 -4.30 -7.66 -17.63
CA TRP A 448 -5.73 -7.70 -17.81
C TRP A 448 -6.16 -9.07 -18.35
N GLY A 449 -7.46 -9.39 -18.24
CA GLY A 449 -7.99 -10.69 -18.66
C GLY A 449 -7.94 -10.94 -20.16
N ASP A 450 -7.62 -9.92 -20.96
CA ASP A 450 -7.39 -9.99 -22.40
C ASP A 450 -5.89 -10.13 -22.76
N GLY A 451 -5.01 -10.22 -21.76
CA GLY A 451 -3.57 -10.39 -21.92
C GLY A 451 -2.78 -9.09 -22.09
N PHE A 452 -3.42 -7.92 -22.06
CA PHE A 452 -2.70 -6.63 -22.04
C PHE A 452 -2.02 -6.42 -20.68
N ARG A 453 -0.84 -5.79 -20.66
CA ARG A 453 -0.13 -5.49 -19.42
C ARG A 453 -0.81 -4.35 -18.67
N ILE A 454 -0.94 -4.51 -17.35
CA ILE A 454 -1.34 -3.43 -16.46
C ILE A 454 -0.13 -2.55 -16.18
N THR A 455 -0.27 -1.24 -16.38
CA THR A 455 0.82 -0.26 -16.21
C THR A 455 0.36 1.00 -15.48
N ALA A 456 1.30 1.88 -15.14
CA ALA A 456 1.00 3.21 -14.61
C ALA A 456 0.03 4.00 -15.51
N THR A 457 0.00 3.74 -16.82
CA THR A 457 -0.92 4.37 -17.77
C THR A 457 -2.39 4.11 -17.42
N ASP A 458 -2.71 2.94 -16.85
CA ASP A 458 -4.07 2.57 -16.42
C ASP A 458 -4.47 3.31 -15.13
N LEU A 459 -3.51 3.52 -14.21
CA LEU A 459 -3.71 4.35 -13.02
C LEU A 459 -3.93 5.82 -13.42
N MET A 460 -3.09 6.35 -14.32
CA MET A 460 -3.22 7.70 -14.84
C MET A 460 -4.58 7.95 -15.51
N PHE A 461 -5.14 6.94 -16.19
CA PHE A 461 -6.45 7.04 -16.82
C PHE A 461 -7.58 7.22 -15.79
N PHE A 462 -7.51 6.51 -14.66
CA PHE A 462 -8.46 6.75 -13.56
C PHE A 462 -8.36 8.19 -13.04
N PHE A 463 -7.15 8.67 -12.75
CA PHE A 463 -6.97 10.02 -12.21
C PHE A 463 -7.35 11.12 -13.21
N GLN A 464 -7.20 10.87 -14.50
CA GLN A 464 -7.71 11.75 -15.54
C GLN A 464 -9.23 11.89 -15.45
N ILE A 465 -9.95 10.76 -15.39
CA ILE A 465 -11.41 10.78 -15.21
C ILE A 465 -11.78 11.49 -13.91
N ALA A 466 -11.14 11.14 -12.80
CA ALA A 466 -11.40 11.73 -11.48
C ALA A 466 -11.21 13.26 -11.47
N GLN A 467 -10.16 13.77 -12.13
CA GLN A 467 -9.93 15.21 -12.25
C GLN A 467 -10.97 15.90 -13.14
N GLU A 468 -11.33 15.29 -14.27
CA GLU A 468 -12.32 15.85 -15.20
C GLU A 468 -13.74 15.85 -14.62
N THR A 469 -14.06 14.93 -13.71
CA THR A 469 -15.38 14.82 -13.05
C THR A 469 -15.41 15.41 -11.63
N ALA A 470 -14.34 16.04 -11.15
CA ALA A 470 -14.23 16.55 -9.78
C ALA A 470 -15.30 17.59 -9.39
N ALA A 471 -15.91 18.27 -10.36
CA ALA A 471 -17.02 19.21 -10.11
C ALA A 471 -18.30 18.50 -9.63
N ASP A 472 -18.54 17.28 -10.11
CA ASP A 472 -19.70 16.46 -9.77
C ASP A 472 -19.37 15.41 -8.69
N HIS A 473 -18.08 15.20 -8.40
CA HIS A 473 -17.55 14.23 -7.45
C HIS A 473 -16.62 14.89 -6.42
N PRO A 474 -17.18 15.40 -5.29
CA PRO A 474 -16.42 16.14 -4.27
C PRO A 474 -15.23 15.38 -3.69
N GLU A 475 -15.24 14.05 -3.71
CA GLU A 475 -14.12 13.20 -3.27
C GLU A 475 -12.82 13.40 -4.07
N TYR A 476 -12.89 14.00 -5.26
CA TYR A 476 -11.72 14.30 -6.10
C TYR A 476 -11.34 15.79 -6.12
N GLN A 477 -12.05 16.66 -5.39
CA GLN A 477 -11.81 18.10 -5.39
C GLN A 477 -10.39 18.50 -4.94
N ASP A 478 -9.77 17.65 -4.11
CA ASP A 478 -8.44 17.86 -3.57
C ASP A 478 -7.32 17.33 -4.46
N LEU A 479 -7.64 16.62 -5.54
CA LEU A 479 -6.67 16.14 -6.52
C LEU A 479 -6.04 17.33 -7.27
N VAL A 480 -4.75 17.57 -7.06
CA VAL A 480 -4.02 18.69 -7.67
C VAL A 480 -3.30 18.25 -8.94
N GLU A 481 -2.51 17.19 -8.82
CA GLU A 481 -1.61 16.73 -9.87
C GLU A 481 -1.38 15.23 -9.75
N PHE A 482 -1.16 14.56 -10.87
CA PHE A 482 -0.75 13.16 -10.89
C PHE A 482 0.27 12.96 -12.00
N VAL A 483 1.37 12.29 -11.70
CA VAL A 483 2.50 12.13 -12.61
C VAL A 483 2.93 10.68 -12.67
N GLN A 484 3.15 10.19 -13.89
CA GLN A 484 3.79 8.91 -14.12
C GLN A 484 5.30 9.04 -13.86
N VAL A 485 5.79 8.41 -12.80
CA VAL A 485 7.22 8.42 -12.43
C VAL A 485 8.00 7.40 -13.26
N ASP A 486 7.40 6.23 -13.49
CA ASP A 486 7.97 5.13 -14.28
C ASP A 486 6.83 4.25 -14.85
N PRO A 487 7.11 3.17 -15.61
CA PRO A 487 6.05 2.33 -16.20
C PRO A 487 5.07 1.67 -15.22
N LEU A 488 5.35 1.62 -13.91
CA LEU A 488 4.54 0.96 -12.88
C LEU A 488 4.18 1.88 -11.70
N THR A 489 4.69 3.10 -11.67
CA THR A 489 4.55 4.02 -10.54
C THR A 489 3.86 5.31 -10.95
N VAL A 490 2.84 5.71 -10.18
CA VAL A 490 2.18 7.02 -10.24
C VAL A 490 2.35 7.74 -8.91
N GLU A 491 2.66 9.03 -8.94
CA GLU A 491 2.58 9.92 -7.79
C GLU A 491 1.38 10.85 -7.93
N VAL A 492 0.64 11.03 -6.85
CA VAL A 492 -0.59 11.81 -6.81
C VAL A 492 -0.47 12.86 -5.72
N ARG A 493 -0.59 14.12 -6.08
CA ARG A 493 -0.57 15.26 -5.17
C ARG A 493 -2.00 15.67 -4.82
N TYR A 494 -2.24 15.79 -3.51
CA TYR A 494 -3.47 16.30 -2.95
C TYR A 494 -3.25 17.63 -2.24
N ARG A 495 -4.28 18.49 -2.28
CA ARG A 495 -4.30 19.80 -1.63
C ARG A 495 -4.30 19.67 -0.11
N ASN A 496 -5.04 18.70 0.41
CA ASN A 496 -5.20 18.47 1.84
C ASN A 496 -4.71 17.08 2.25
N ARG A 497 -4.40 16.93 3.54
CA ARG A 497 -4.03 15.66 4.17
C ARG A 497 -5.28 14.99 4.73
N GLU A 498 -5.95 14.21 3.89
CA GLU A 498 -7.12 13.43 4.29
C GLU A 498 -6.86 11.94 4.19
N ARG A 499 -7.52 11.16 5.06
CA ARG A 499 -7.42 9.70 5.07
C ARG A 499 -7.97 9.06 3.81
N SER A 500 -9.03 9.66 3.25
CA SER A 500 -9.68 9.23 2.00
C SER A 500 -8.69 9.07 0.84
N HIS A 501 -7.65 9.90 0.78
CA HIS A 501 -6.61 9.86 -0.24
C HIS A 501 -5.67 8.63 -0.15
N LEU A 502 -5.69 7.87 0.95
CA LEU A 502 -4.98 6.59 1.12
C LEU A 502 -5.86 5.38 0.78
N GLU A 503 -7.15 5.60 0.53
CA GLU A 503 -8.09 4.53 0.15
C GLU A 503 -7.86 4.11 -1.32
N PRO A 504 -8.13 2.84 -1.67
CA PRO A 504 -7.85 2.35 -3.01
C PRO A 504 -8.90 2.89 -3.99
N PHE A 505 -8.47 3.12 -5.22
CA PHE A 505 -9.33 3.57 -6.30
C PHE A 505 -9.49 2.50 -7.39
N TYR A 506 -10.35 2.76 -8.37
CA TYR A 506 -10.60 1.84 -9.47
C TYR A 506 -9.46 1.83 -10.47
N LEU A 507 -8.84 0.67 -10.65
CA LEU A 507 -7.96 0.41 -11.78
C LEU A 507 -8.82 0.15 -13.04
N LEU A 508 -8.62 0.93 -14.10
CA LEU A 508 -9.40 0.88 -15.33
C LEU A 508 -8.52 0.60 -16.56
N PRO A 509 -8.88 -0.36 -17.44
CA PRO A 509 -8.09 -0.66 -18.64
C PRO A 509 -8.20 0.47 -19.67
N LYS A 510 -7.19 1.35 -19.73
CA LYS A 510 -7.21 2.51 -20.64
C LYS A 510 -7.38 2.07 -22.09
N HIS A 511 -6.70 0.99 -22.49
CA HIS A 511 -6.73 0.47 -23.86
C HIS A 511 -8.13 0.07 -24.33
N SER A 512 -9.02 -0.28 -23.41
CA SER A 512 -10.40 -0.69 -23.72
C SER A 512 -11.43 0.41 -23.45
N LEU A 513 -11.24 1.21 -22.41
CA LEU A 513 -12.26 2.15 -21.93
C LEU A 513 -12.03 3.61 -22.37
N ALA A 514 -10.85 3.98 -22.86
CA ALA A 514 -10.58 5.37 -23.24
C ALA A 514 -11.52 5.88 -24.35
N ARG A 515 -11.90 5.03 -25.31
CA ARG A 515 -12.84 5.40 -26.36
C ARG A 515 -14.26 5.55 -25.84
N VAL A 516 -14.71 4.62 -24.98
CA VAL A 516 -16.04 4.71 -24.34
C VAL A 516 -16.13 6.00 -23.54
N TYR A 517 -15.09 6.33 -22.78
CA TYR A 517 -15.03 7.59 -22.04
C TYR A 517 -15.06 8.82 -22.95
N ALA A 518 -14.30 8.83 -24.04
CA ALA A 518 -14.30 9.95 -24.99
C ALA A 518 -15.67 10.14 -25.68
N ASP A 519 -16.38 9.06 -25.96
CA ASP A 519 -17.65 9.08 -26.69
C ASP A 519 -18.87 9.30 -25.77
N GLN A 520 -18.82 8.82 -24.53
CA GLN A 520 -19.99 8.71 -23.63
C GLN A 520 -19.74 9.22 -22.19
N GLY A 521 -18.56 9.74 -21.90
CA GLY A 521 -18.18 10.22 -20.57
C GLY A 521 -18.10 9.14 -19.50
N TYR A 522 -18.13 9.56 -18.25
CA TYR A 522 -18.02 8.67 -17.08
C TYR A 522 -19.19 7.68 -16.98
N GLU A 523 -20.41 8.15 -17.25
CA GLU A 523 -21.61 7.31 -17.21
C GLU A 523 -21.56 6.16 -18.21
N GLY A 524 -21.07 6.41 -19.43
CA GLY A 524 -20.87 5.33 -20.41
C GLY A 524 -19.83 4.30 -19.97
N VAL A 525 -18.78 4.72 -19.26
CA VAL A 525 -17.81 3.80 -18.65
C VAL A 525 -18.48 2.94 -17.57
N LEU A 526 -19.31 3.54 -16.70
CA LEU A 526 -20.05 2.81 -15.67
C LEU A 526 -21.04 1.82 -16.28
N GLU A 527 -21.85 2.25 -17.24
CA GLU A 527 -22.79 1.38 -17.96
C GLU A 527 -22.06 0.20 -18.61
N ARG A 528 -20.94 0.46 -19.28
CA ARG A 528 -20.10 -0.57 -19.89
C ARG A 528 -19.62 -1.58 -18.85
N LEU A 529 -19.16 -1.12 -17.69
CA LEU A 529 -18.70 -1.99 -16.60
C LEU A 529 -19.83 -2.83 -15.97
N HIS A 530 -21.07 -2.33 -16.02
CA HIS A 530 -22.24 -3.00 -15.44
C HIS A 530 -22.93 -3.99 -16.38
N THR A 531 -22.76 -3.86 -17.69
CA THR A 531 -23.50 -4.66 -18.68
C THR A 531 -22.60 -5.54 -19.55
N ASN A 532 -21.44 -5.03 -19.96
CA ASN A 532 -20.53 -5.76 -20.85
C ASN A 532 -19.06 -5.31 -20.63
N PRO A 533 -18.50 -5.54 -19.44
CA PRO A 533 -17.15 -5.11 -19.12
C PRO A 533 -16.12 -5.77 -20.04
N PRO A 534 -15.02 -5.07 -20.41
CA PRO A 534 -13.87 -5.74 -21.01
C PRO A 534 -13.30 -6.79 -20.03
N PRO A 535 -12.51 -7.78 -20.48
CA PRO A 535 -11.85 -8.71 -19.58
C PRO A 535 -10.94 -8.01 -18.56
N LEU A 536 -11.41 -7.92 -17.31
CA LEU A 536 -10.75 -7.21 -16.21
C LEU A 536 -9.70 -8.09 -15.51
N ASN A 537 -9.17 -7.63 -14.37
CA ASN A 537 -8.05 -8.24 -13.64
C ASN A 537 -8.47 -9.21 -12.52
N GLY A 538 -9.73 -9.64 -12.49
CA GLY A 538 -10.27 -10.55 -11.49
C GLY A 538 -9.96 -12.02 -11.75
N PRO A 539 -10.28 -12.91 -10.78
CA PRO A 539 -10.13 -14.36 -10.92
C PRO A 539 -10.98 -14.97 -12.05
N TYR A 540 -12.06 -14.29 -12.42
CA TYR A 540 -12.93 -14.68 -13.53
C TYR A 540 -13.08 -13.54 -14.54
N ILE A 541 -13.47 -13.89 -15.77
CA ILE A 541 -13.90 -12.97 -16.83
C ILE A 541 -15.32 -13.33 -17.27
N LEU A 542 -16.04 -12.34 -17.78
CA LEU A 542 -17.39 -12.54 -18.31
C LEU A 542 -17.33 -13.37 -19.59
N GLU A 543 -18.11 -14.44 -19.66
CA GLU A 543 -18.37 -15.21 -20.88
C GLU A 543 -19.67 -14.74 -21.55
N GLU A 544 -20.74 -14.57 -20.78
CA GLU A 544 -22.05 -14.12 -21.26
C GLU A 544 -22.83 -13.43 -20.14
N PHE A 545 -23.65 -12.43 -20.50
CA PHE A 545 -24.62 -11.81 -19.61
C PHE A 545 -25.92 -11.54 -20.36
N VAL A 546 -27.03 -12.04 -19.82
CA VAL A 546 -28.39 -11.73 -20.24
C VAL A 546 -29.12 -11.15 -19.04
N ALA A 547 -29.51 -9.88 -19.15
CA ALA A 547 -30.17 -9.16 -18.07
C ALA A 547 -31.45 -9.87 -17.63
N ASP A 548 -31.61 -9.99 -16.30
CA ASP A 548 -32.72 -10.68 -15.64
C ASP A 548 -32.88 -12.16 -16.04
N ASP A 549 -31.84 -12.81 -16.54
CA ASP A 549 -31.82 -14.24 -16.82
C ASP A 549 -30.58 -14.91 -16.21
N HIS A 550 -29.38 -14.69 -16.77
CA HIS A 550 -28.17 -15.35 -16.30
C HIS A 550 -26.87 -14.58 -16.58
N ALA A 551 -25.81 -14.91 -15.84
CA ALA A 551 -24.43 -14.52 -16.14
C ALA A 551 -23.49 -15.73 -16.06
N LEU A 552 -22.71 -15.96 -17.10
CA LEU A 552 -21.71 -17.01 -17.17
C LEU A 552 -20.32 -16.39 -17.04
N LEU A 553 -19.55 -16.87 -16.07
CA LEU A 553 -18.18 -16.47 -15.83
C LEU A 553 -17.25 -17.66 -16.03
N LYS A 554 -16.06 -17.39 -16.59
CA LYS A 554 -15.01 -18.40 -16.75
C LYS A 554 -13.70 -17.92 -16.14
N ARG A 555 -12.84 -18.86 -15.74
CA ARG A 555 -11.53 -18.58 -15.15
C ARG A 555 -10.75 -17.60 -16.02
N ASN A 556 -10.16 -16.59 -15.39
CA ASN A 556 -9.24 -15.68 -16.05
C ASN A 556 -7.84 -16.33 -16.16
N PRO A 557 -7.34 -16.64 -17.37
CA PRO A 557 -6.03 -17.25 -17.54
C PRO A 557 -4.86 -16.31 -17.19
N PHE A 558 -5.11 -15.01 -17.12
CA PHE A 558 -4.12 -13.97 -16.81
C PHE A 558 -4.21 -13.44 -15.38
N PHE A 559 -5.00 -14.09 -14.52
CA PHE A 559 -5.13 -13.68 -13.14
C PHE A 559 -3.80 -13.73 -12.39
N ALA A 560 -3.46 -12.67 -11.67
CA ALA A 560 -2.19 -12.55 -10.98
C ALA A 560 -2.09 -13.41 -9.70
N GLY A 561 -3.22 -13.77 -9.10
CA GLY A 561 -3.30 -14.63 -7.91
C GLY A 561 -3.34 -16.12 -8.23
N SER A 562 -3.71 -16.93 -7.23
CA SER A 562 -3.91 -18.36 -7.41
C SER A 562 -5.03 -18.63 -8.42
N PRO A 563 -4.81 -19.49 -9.44
CA PRO A 563 -5.89 -19.88 -10.34
C PRO A 563 -7.04 -20.53 -9.56
N PRO A 564 -8.29 -20.07 -9.74
CA PRO A 564 -9.45 -20.67 -9.07
C PRO A 564 -9.57 -22.16 -9.35
N ALA A 565 -9.85 -22.99 -8.33
CA ALA A 565 -10.05 -24.43 -8.56
C ALA A 565 -11.29 -24.71 -9.42
N ILE A 566 -12.37 -23.96 -9.23
CA ILE A 566 -13.61 -24.03 -10.01
C ILE A 566 -13.42 -23.23 -11.31
N SER A 567 -13.71 -23.84 -12.47
CA SER A 567 -13.43 -23.23 -13.78
C SER A 567 -14.49 -22.24 -14.26
N ARG A 568 -15.76 -22.42 -13.83
CA ARG A 568 -16.92 -21.61 -14.24
C ARG A 568 -17.82 -21.27 -13.07
N ILE A 569 -18.44 -20.10 -13.13
CA ILE A 569 -19.52 -19.70 -12.22
C ILE A 569 -20.73 -19.33 -13.07
N HIS A 570 -21.87 -19.92 -12.77
CA HIS A 570 -23.14 -19.64 -13.44
C HIS A 570 -24.08 -18.97 -12.45
N PHE A 571 -24.30 -17.67 -12.62
CA PHE A 571 -25.35 -16.94 -11.93
C PHE A 571 -26.66 -17.13 -12.69
N GLN A 572 -27.68 -17.65 -12.02
CA GLN A 572 -28.96 -17.94 -12.63
C GLN A 572 -30.10 -17.28 -11.85
N ARG A 573 -30.99 -16.58 -12.57
CA ARG A 573 -32.26 -16.11 -12.00
C ARG A 573 -33.15 -17.31 -11.70
N ILE A 574 -33.62 -17.38 -10.46
CA ILE A 574 -34.53 -18.42 -9.99
C ILE A 574 -35.83 -17.81 -9.47
N GLU A 575 -36.91 -18.58 -9.56
CA GLU A 575 -38.21 -18.19 -8.99
C GLU A 575 -38.32 -18.57 -7.51
N SER A 576 -37.77 -19.73 -7.13
CA SER A 576 -37.87 -20.30 -5.78
C SER A 576 -36.57 -21.00 -5.38
N LEU A 577 -35.83 -20.39 -4.46
CA LEU A 577 -34.57 -20.92 -3.96
C LEU A 577 -34.69 -22.33 -3.35
N PRO A 578 -35.65 -22.63 -2.45
CA PRO A 578 -35.77 -23.96 -1.88
C PRO A 578 -36.07 -25.05 -2.92
N GLN A 579 -36.81 -24.71 -3.99
CA GLN A 579 -37.14 -25.66 -5.05
C GLN A 579 -35.94 -25.93 -5.95
N SER A 580 -35.30 -24.89 -6.48
CA SER A 580 -34.12 -25.03 -7.34
C SER A 580 -32.94 -25.68 -6.62
N PHE A 581 -32.77 -25.42 -5.32
CA PHE A 581 -31.76 -26.12 -4.50
C PHE A 581 -32.05 -27.62 -4.37
N ARG A 582 -33.32 -28.02 -4.12
CA ARG A 582 -33.73 -29.44 -4.09
C ARG A 582 -33.52 -30.16 -5.43
N GLN A 583 -33.64 -29.43 -6.53
CA GLN A 583 -33.41 -29.95 -7.89
C GLN A 583 -31.91 -30.01 -8.25
N GLY A 584 -31.03 -29.49 -7.40
CA GLY A 584 -29.58 -29.43 -7.68
C GLY A 584 -29.19 -28.36 -8.71
N GLU A 585 -30.07 -27.39 -8.95
CA GLU A 585 -29.83 -26.27 -9.87
C GLU A 585 -29.00 -25.15 -9.20
N VAL A 586 -29.00 -25.08 -7.86
CA VAL A 586 -28.27 -24.07 -7.09
C VAL A 586 -27.31 -24.74 -6.11
N ASP A 587 -26.03 -24.35 -6.17
CA ASP A 587 -25.00 -24.80 -5.24
C ASP A 587 -24.77 -23.80 -4.10
N LEU A 588 -24.93 -22.51 -4.37
CA LEU A 588 -24.72 -21.40 -3.43
C LEU A 588 -25.75 -20.29 -3.69
N ALA A 589 -26.28 -19.69 -2.63
CA ALA A 589 -27.04 -18.45 -2.70
C ALA A 589 -26.85 -17.64 -1.41
N THR A 590 -26.97 -16.32 -1.51
CA THR A 590 -26.81 -15.39 -0.38
C THR A 590 -28.05 -14.52 -0.20
N ASN A 591 -28.06 -13.69 0.85
CA ASN A 591 -29.15 -12.79 1.20
C ASN A 591 -30.50 -13.50 1.40
N LEU A 592 -30.49 -14.67 2.05
CA LEU A 592 -31.71 -15.43 2.30
C LEU A 592 -32.56 -14.72 3.36
N SER A 593 -33.86 -14.61 3.09
CA SER A 593 -34.82 -14.30 4.13
C SER A 593 -34.92 -15.45 5.13
N SER A 594 -35.27 -15.14 6.38
CA SER A 594 -35.46 -16.13 7.44
C SER A 594 -36.51 -17.17 7.08
N LYS A 595 -37.57 -16.73 6.39
CA LYS A 595 -38.60 -17.61 5.86
C LYS A 595 -38.01 -18.58 4.86
N THR A 596 -37.28 -18.08 3.86
CA THR A 596 -36.61 -18.90 2.85
C THR A 596 -35.63 -19.88 3.49
N ALA A 597 -34.83 -19.42 4.45
CA ALA A 597 -33.89 -20.26 5.20
C ALA A 597 -34.62 -21.40 5.95
N SER A 598 -35.78 -21.14 6.55
CA SER A 598 -36.59 -22.16 7.24
C SER A 598 -37.22 -23.21 6.29
N GLU A 599 -37.35 -22.87 5.01
CA GLU A 599 -37.92 -23.73 3.96
C GLU A 599 -36.85 -24.54 3.19
N MET A 600 -35.56 -24.25 3.44
CA MET A 600 -34.44 -24.95 2.82
C MET A 600 -34.41 -26.43 3.24
N PRO A 601 -33.95 -27.33 2.34
CA PRO A 601 -33.88 -28.74 2.66
C PRO A 601 -32.85 -29.00 3.76
N ALA A 602 -33.06 -30.07 4.55
CA ALA A 602 -32.31 -30.34 5.77
C ALA A 602 -30.81 -30.63 5.57
N ASP A 603 -30.43 -31.02 4.34
CA ASP A 603 -29.05 -31.25 3.92
C ASP A 603 -28.35 -29.99 3.41
N ALA A 604 -29.06 -28.86 3.25
CA ALA A 604 -28.43 -27.59 2.94
C ALA A 604 -27.61 -27.08 4.14
N ILE A 605 -26.43 -26.53 3.88
CA ILE A 605 -25.66 -25.84 4.91
C ILE A 605 -26.08 -24.38 4.90
N LEU A 606 -26.72 -23.97 5.99
CA LEU A 606 -27.08 -22.58 6.26
C LEU A 606 -26.03 -21.95 7.17
N GLU A 607 -25.45 -20.85 6.74
CA GLU A 607 -24.44 -20.10 7.48
C GLU A 607 -24.92 -18.67 7.64
N ASN A 608 -24.91 -18.17 8.88
CA ASN A 608 -25.15 -16.77 9.15
C ASN A 608 -23.80 -16.06 9.27
N HIS A 609 -23.56 -15.09 8.40
CA HIS A 609 -22.33 -14.32 8.38
C HIS A 609 -22.58 -12.94 8.95
N PRO A 610 -21.80 -12.47 9.95
CA PRO A 610 -21.88 -11.10 10.41
C PRO A 610 -21.80 -10.13 9.21
N ASN A 611 -22.73 -9.18 9.14
CA ASN A 611 -22.80 -8.15 8.12
C ASN A 611 -23.09 -6.81 8.82
N GLU A 612 -22.72 -5.72 8.19
CA GLU A 612 -23.03 -4.36 8.60
C GLU A 612 -24.41 -3.91 8.10
N LEU A 613 -25.36 -4.82 7.89
CA LEU A 613 -26.72 -4.44 7.49
C LEU A 613 -27.47 -3.92 8.71
N PHE A 614 -27.67 -2.59 8.77
CA PHE A 614 -28.44 -1.90 9.80
C PHE A 614 -29.84 -1.57 9.31
N TYR A 615 -30.87 -1.83 10.13
CA TYR A 615 -32.17 -1.16 10.04
C TYR A 615 -32.25 -0.02 11.05
N GLN A 616 -32.80 1.10 10.60
CA GLN A 616 -32.83 2.34 11.37
C GLN A 616 -34.05 3.21 11.05
N LEU A 617 -34.41 4.10 11.97
CA LEU A 617 -35.33 5.21 11.71
C LEU A 617 -34.55 6.52 11.71
N ILE A 618 -34.69 7.30 10.64
CA ILE A 618 -34.08 8.61 10.50
C ILE A 618 -35.15 9.67 10.82
N PRO A 619 -35.11 10.32 12.00
CA PRO A 619 -36.03 11.41 12.33
C PRO A 619 -35.65 12.72 11.63
N ASP A 620 -36.62 13.54 11.24
CA ASP A 620 -36.35 14.92 10.86
C ASP A 620 -36.08 15.78 12.11
N VAL A 621 -34.80 15.87 12.48
CA VAL A 621 -34.32 16.62 13.65
C VAL A 621 -34.34 18.13 13.45
N THR A 622 -34.75 18.63 12.28
CA THR A 622 -34.86 20.06 12.00
C THR A 622 -36.21 20.64 12.41
N ALA A 623 -37.20 19.78 12.70
CA ALA A 623 -38.56 20.16 13.02
C ALA A 623 -39.02 19.60 14.38
N ALA A 624 -39.83 20.38 15.09
CA ALA A 624 -40.52 19.89 16.28
C ALA A 624 -41.53 18.79 15.91
N PRO A 625 -41.74 17.78 16.78
CA PRO A 625 -41.11 17.60 18.09
C PRO A 625 -39.82 16.76 18.04
N LEU A 626 -39.36 16.38 16.85
CA LEU A 626 -38.20 15.49 16.67
C LEU A 626 -36.86 16.19 16.85
N ASP A 627 -36.83 17.53 16.95
CA ASP A 627 -35.67 18.32 17.38
C ASP A 627 -35.35 18.11 18.87
N ASN A 628 -36.33 17.72 19.69
CA ASN A 628 -36.15 17.41 21.11
C ASN A 628 -35.56 16.01 21.34
N VAL A 629 -34.37 15.94 21.94
CA VAL A 629 -33.67 14.67 22.21
C VAL A 629 -34.45 13.75 23.16
N LEU A 630 -35.24 14.29 24.09
CA LEU A 630 -36.05 13.48 25.00
C LEU A 630 -37.16 12.73 24.25
N VAL A 631 -37.73 13.33 23.20
CA VAL A 631 -38.71 12.66 22.32
C VAL A 631 -38.02 11.51 21.58
N ARG A 632 -36.83 11.74 21.02
CA ARG A 632 -36.05 10.69 20.33
C ARG A 632 -35.65 9.54 21.24
N LYS A 633 -35.20 9.84 22.47
CA LYS A 633 -34.92 8.85 23.52
C LYS A 633 -36.18 8.06 23.88
N ALA A 634 -37.32 8.74 24.10
CA ALA A 634 -38.59 8.09 24.38
C ALA A 634 -39.03 7.14 23.25
N MET A 635 -38.89 7.56 22.00
CA MET A 635 -39.21 6.72 20.84
C MET A 635 -38.37 5.45 20.80
N LEU A 636 -37.04 5.58 20.95
CA LEU A 636 -36.14 4.43 20.89
C LEU A 636 -36.40 3.45 22.04
N THR A 637 -36.64 3.97 23.25
CA THR A 637 -37.01 3.20 24.45
C THR A 637 -38.41 2.58 24.35
N ALA A 638 -39.34 3.18 23.60
CA ALA A 638 -40.67 2.63 23.37
C ALA A 638 -40.71 1.49 22.35
N ILE A 639 -39.71 1.36 21.49
CA ILE A 639 -39.66 0.30 20.46
C ILE A 639 -39.03 -0.95 21.07
N ASN A 640 -39.77 -2.06 21.09
CA ASN A 640 -39.19 -3.36 21.40
C ASN A 640 -38.38 -3.82 20.18
N ARG A 641 -37.07 -3.59 20.22
CA ARG A 641 -36.14 -3.86 19.11
C ARG A 641 -35.83 -5.35 18.97
N GLU A 642 -35.84 -6.11 20.07
CA GLU A 642 -35.62 -7.56 20.04
C GLU A 642 -36.66 -8.29 19.20
N GLN A 643 -37.93 -7.87 19.27
CA GLN A 643 -39.00 -8.48 18.47
C GLN A 643 -38.84 -8.24 16.96
N LEU A 644 -38.03 -7.26 16.55
CA LEU A 644 -37.78 -6.95 15.14
C LEU A 644 -36.74 -7.88 14.52
N ILE A 645 -35.86 -8.47 15.33
CA ILE A 645 -34.80 -9.39 14.88
C ILE A 645 -35.38 -10.59 14.13
N PRO A 646 -36.30 -11.39 14.71
CA PRO A 646 -36.85 -12.55 14.01
C PRO A 646 -37.70 -12.18 12.79
N ILE A 647 -38.23 -10.95 12.75
CA ILE A 647 -38.97 -10.44 11.58
C ILE A 647 -38.00 -10.16 10.43
N LEU A 648 -36.93 -9.41 10.69
CA LEU A 648 -36.04 -8.86 9.66
C LEU A 648 -34.87 -9.77 9.28
N TYR A 649 -34.35 -10.54 10.23
CA TYR A 649 -33.18 -11.41 10.05
C TYR A 649 -33.45 -12.87 10.39
N GLY A 650 -34.47 -13.14 11.21
CA GLY A 650 -34.85 -14.51 11.60
C GLY A 650 -34.36 -14.87 12.97
N GLU A 651 -34.75 -16.05 13.44
CA GLU A 651 -34.35 -16.55 14.76
C GLU A 651 -32.82 -16.64 14.85
N GLY A 652 -32.22 -15.87 15.77
CA GLY A 652 -30.76 -15.74 15.91
C GLY A 652 -30.04 -15.05 14.75
N GLY A 653 -30.78 -14.39 13.85
CA GLY A 653 -30.26 -13.77 12.62
C GLY A 653 -29.54 -12.44 12.82
N GLY A 654 -29.76 -11.77 13.96
CA GLY A 654 -29.22 -10.45 14.23
C GLY A 654 -29.27 -10.09 15.72
N TYR A 655 -28.98 -8.84 16.02
CA TYR A 655 -28.91 -8.29 17.37
C TYR A 655 -29.39 -6.84 17.41
N VAL A 656 -29.72 -6.37 18.60
CA VAL A 656 -30.09 -4.96 18.82
C VAL A 656 -28.88 -4.09 18.50
N SER A 657 -29.09 -3.08 17.64
CA SER A 657 -28.03 -2.11 17.34
C SER A 657 -28.03 -0.99 18.37
N HIS A 658 -26.85 -0.64 18.90
CA HIS A 658 -26.67 0.48 19.82
C HIS A 658 -25.92 1.66 19.19
N SER A 659 -25.29 1.46 18.04
CA SER A 659 -24.42 2.42 17.35
C SER A 659 -24.54 2.27 15.84
N TYR A 660 -23.93 3.18 15.07
CA TYR A 660 -23.78 3.03 13.63
C TYR A 660 -22.60 2.12 13.22
N VAL A 661 -21.77 1.72 14.19
CA VAL A 661 -20.67 0.76 13.99
C VAL A 661 -21.08 -0.58 14.60
N ALA A 662 -20.77 -1.67 13.92
CA ALA A 662 -21.10 -3.01 14.36
C ALA A 662 -20.20 -3.47 15.52
N ARG A 663 -20.76 -4.20 16.51
CA ARG A 663 -20.04 -4.62 17.72
C ARG A 663 -18.81 -5.50 17.48
N PHE A 664 -18.74 -6.15 16.32
CA PHE A 664 -17.64 -7.03 15.92
C PHE A 664 -16.52 -6.28 15.18
N LEU A 665 -16.69 -4.99 14.87
CA LEU A 665 -15.65 -4.18 14.24
C LEU A 665 -14.74 -3.58 15.31
N GLY A 666 -13.46 -3.43 14.97
CA GLY A 666 -12.49 -2.80 15.86
C GLY A 666 -12.93 -1.40 16.30
N ASP A 667 -13.52 -0.63 15.40
CA ASP A 667 -13.92 0.76 15.66
C ASP A 667 -15.11 0.92 16.62
N TYR A 668 -15.79 -0.16 17.03
CA TYR A 668 -16.93 -0.07 17.94
C TYR A 668 -16.55 0.56 19.29
N ALA A 669 -17.39 1.47 19.78
CA ALA A 669 -17.28 2.05 21.11
C ALA A 669 -17.92 1.12 22.16
N PRO A 670 -17.16 0.58 23.12
CA PRO A 670 -17.73 -0.29 24.16
C PRO A 670 -18.64 0.45 25.14
N ASP A 671 -18.51 1.77 25.24
CA ASP A 671 -19.17 2.67 26.19
C ASP A 671 -20.38 3.41 25.60
N VAL A 672 -20.91 2.97 24.46
CA VAL A 672 -22.14 3.52 23.86
C VAL A 672 -23.34 3.41 24.81
N VAL A 673 -24.22 4.41 24.79
CA VAL A 673 -25.40 4.46 25.67
C VAL A 673 -26.48 3.47 25.20
N PRO A 674 -26.86 2.45 25.99
CA PRO A 674 -27.92 1.52 25.61
C PRO A 674 -29.32 2.07 25.95
N TYR A 675 -30.29 1.80 25.06
CA TYR A 675 -31.71 2.16 25.26
C TYR A 675 -32.59 0.91 25.25
N SER A 676 -32.75 0.26 26.38
CA SER A 676 -33.59 -0.94 26.50
C SER A 676 -35.07 -0.61 26.31
N TYR A 677 -35.87 -1.62 25.95
CA TYR A 677 -37.32 -1.48 25.80
C TYR A 677 -37.99 -1.26 27.16
N ASP A 678 -38.59 -0.08 27.34
CA ASP A 678 -39.31 0.30 28.57
C ASP A 678 -40.40 1.35 28.26
N PRO A 679 -41.64 0.92 27.97
CA PRO A 679 -42.73 1.84 27.66
C PRO A 679 -43.05 2.86 28.76
N ASP A 680 -42.79 2.53 30.03
CA ASP A 680 -43.07 3.43 31.15
C ASP A 680 -42.01 4.54 31.23
N GLN A 681 -40.73 4.18 31.07
CA GLN A 681 -39.66 5.16 30.92
C GLN A 681 -39.84 6.03 29.68
N ALA A 682 -40.36 5.48 28.58
CA ALA A 682 -40.69 6.27 27.40
C ALA A 682 -41.79 7.32 27.68
N ARG A 683 -42.87 6.96 28.37
CA ARG A 683 -43.91 7.91 28.79
C ARG A 683 -43.35 8.99 29.72
N PHE A 684 -42.47 8.61 30.65
CA PHE A 684 -41.80 9.55 31.54
C PHE A 684 -40.92 10.56 30.78
N LEU A 685 -40.12 10.09 29.81
CA LEU A 685 -39.32 10.94 28.94
C LEU A 685 -40.19 11.90 28.10
N LEU A 686 -41.35 11.45 27.61
CA LEU A 686 -42.30 12.31 26.91
C LEU A 686 -42.89 13.40 27.82
N GLN A 687 -43.24 13.07 29.07
CA GLN A 687 -43.70 14.07 30.04
C GLN A 687 -42.60 15.11 30.34
N GLN A 688 -41.36 14.66 30.56
CA GLN A 688 -40.22 15.56 30.77
C GLN A 688 -39.91 16.43 29.55
N SER A 689 -40.19 15.95 28.35
CA SER A 689 -39.96 16.70 27.11
C SER A 689 -40.87 17.92 26.95
N GLY A 690 -41.99 17.98 27.67
CA GLY A 690 -42.95 19.08 27.62
C GLY A 690 -43.82 19.13 26.37
N VAL A 691 -43.74 18.11 25.50
CA VAL A 691 -44.56 18.01 24.28
C VAL A 691 -46.02 17.66 24.58
N THR A 692 -46.94 18.15 23.75
CA THR A 692 -48.36 17.80 23.87
C THR A 692 -48.64 16.46 23.21
N LEU A 693 -49.36 15.58 23.90
CA LEU A 693 -49.82 14.29 23.38
C LEU A 693 -51.27 14.39 22.86
N PRO A 694 -51.65 13.63 21.81
CA PRO A 694 -50.82 12.70 21.06
C PRO A 694 -49.88 13.39 20.07
N ILE A 695 -48.68 12.83 19.88
CA ILE A 695 -47.72 13.34 18.87
C ILE A 695 -47.99 12.68 17.52
N ALA A 696 -48.52 13.43 16.55
CA ALA A 696 -48.74 12.93 15.21
C ALA A 696 -47.45 12.93 14.37
N LEU A 697 -47.03 11.76 13.86
CA LEU A 697 -45.86 11.61 12.99
C LEU A 697 -46.19 10.73 11.78
N ARG A 698 -45.40 10.91 10.72
CA ARG A 698 -45.41 10.02 9.54
C ARG A 698 -44.15 9.16 9.55
N ILE A 699 -44.28 7.88 9.23
CA ILE A 699 -43.16 7.01 8.87
C ILE A 699 -43.18 6.81 7.36
N TYR A 700 -42.17 7.35 6.70
CA TYR A 700 -41.86 7.10 5.31
C TYR A 700 -41.07 5.80 5.18
N GLN A 701 -41.46 4.96 4.23
CA GLN A 701 -40.74 3.74 3.88
C GLN A 701 -40.86 3.50 2.38
N ARG A 702 -39.97 2.70 1.80
CA ARG A 702 -40.20 2.22 0.42
C ARG A 702 -41.51 1.44 0.35
N GLU A 703 -42.20 1.50 -0.79
CA GLU A 703 -43.36 0.65 -1.00
C GLU A 703 -42.92 -0.83 -0.99
N TYR A 704 -43.46 -1.57 -0.03
CA TYR A 704 -43.21 -2.99 0.18
C TYR A 704 -44.55 -3.71 0.13
N ARG A 705 -44.55 -4.92 -0.45
CA ARG A 705 -45.71 -5.80 -0.31
C ARG A 705 -45.97 -6.09 1.17
N PRO A 706 -47.24 -6.24 1.60
CA PRO A 706 -47.59 -6.41 3.02
C PRO A 706 -46.91 -7.57 3.73
N GLU A 707 -46.54 -8.62 2.99
CA GLU A 707 -45.84 -9.82 3.45
C GLU A 707 -44.33 -9.66 3.63
N TYR A 708 -43.72 -8.57 3.15
CA TYR A 708 -42.28 -8.37 3.33
C TYR A 708 -41.92 -8.03 4.78
N PRO A 709 -40.79 -8.55 5.28
CA PRO A 709 -40.28 -8.29 6.64
C PRO A 709 -40.30 -6.81 7.04
N GLU A 710 -39.87 -5.92 6.14
CA GLU A 710 -39.81 -4.48 6.38
C GLU A 710 -41.21 -3.89 6.67
N ALA A 711 -42.24 -4.28 5.92
CA ALA A 711 -43.61 -3.81 6.13
C ALA A 711 -44.18 -4.31 7.48
N VAL A 712 -43.85 -5.54 7.86
CA VAL A 712 -44.25 -6.11 9.16
C VAL A 712 -43.53 -5.41 10.31
N ALA A 713 -42.24 -5.13 10.17
CA ALA A 713 -41.43 -4.42 11.15
C ALA A 713 -41.96 -3.00 11.40
N VAL A 714 -42.27 -2.22 10.35
CA VAL A 714 -42.80 -0.86 10.51
C VAL A 714 -44.18 -0.84 11.15
N LYS A 715 -45.06 -1.82 10.86
CA LYS A 715 -46.33 -1.98 11.57
C LYS A 715 -46.12 -2.22 13.07
N ARG A 716 -45.10 -3.01 13.42
CA ARG A 716 -44.76 -3.28 14.82
C ARG A 716 -44.21 -2.05 15.54
N ILE A 717 -43.32 -1.31 14.87
CA ILE A 717 -42.81 -0.01 15.34
C ILE A 717 -43.97 0.95 15.60
N LYS A 718 -44.91 1.07 14.64
CA LYS A 718 -46.13 1.89 14.80
C LYS A 718 -46.90 1.51 16.06
N GLN A 719 -47.19 0.23 16.27
CA GLN A 719 -47.93 -0.25 17.45
C GLN A 719 -47.23 0.12 18.77
N ASN A 720 -45.90 -0.02 18.82
CA ASN A 720 -45.10 0.31 20.00
C ASN A 720 -45.11 1.81 20.32
N LEU A 721 -44.95 2.66 19.31
CA LEU A 721 -45.01 4.11 19.47
C LEU A 721 -46.43 4.58 19.86
N GLU A 722 -47.48 4.02 19.25
CA GLU A 722 -48.87 4.37 19.58
C GLU A 722 -49.22 4.03 21.04
N ALA A 723 -48.64 2.97 21.62
CA ALA A 723 -48.87 2.56 23.01
C ALA A 723 -48.32 3.55 24.07
N VAL A 724 -47.46 4.50 23.68
CA VAL A 724 -46.86 5.50 24.59
C VAL A 724 -47.29 6.94 24.30
N GLY A 725 -48.18 7.17 23.32
CA GLY A 725 -48.77 8.49 23.05
C GLY A 725 -48.43 9.11 21.70
N PHE A 726 -47.86 8.36 20.76
CA PHE A 726 -47.73 8.81 19.37
C PHE A 726 -48.97 8.45 18.54
N GLN A 727 -49.18 9.13 17.43
CA GLN A 727 -50.16 8.79 16.41
C GLN A 727 -49.41 8.66 15.07
N ILE A 728 -49.25 7.43 14.58
CA ILE A 728 -48.34 7.15 13.45
C ILE A 728 -49.12 6.88 12.16
N THR A 729 -48.80 7.59 11.09
CA THR A 729 -49.27 7.26 9.73
C THR A 729 -48.12 6.70 8.91
N ILE A 730 -48.33 5.58 8.21
CA ILE A 730 -47.30 4.97 7.34
C ILE A 730 -47.52 5.49 5.92
N ASN A 731 -46.50 6.09 5.33
CA ASN A 731 -46.52 6.64 3.98
C ASN A 731 -45.53 5.85 3.11
N PRO A 732 -46.01 5.02 2.17
CA PRO A 732 -45.13 4.38 1.20
C PRO A 732 -44.58 5.44 0.22
N LEU A 733 -43.31 5.30 -0.12
CA LEU A 733 -42.61 6.08 -1.14
C LEU A 733 -42.51 5.24 -2.41
N ASP A 734 -42.87 5.85 -3.54
CA ASP A 734 -42.81 5.21 -4.86
C ASP A 734 -41.34 5.09 -5.28
N PRO A 735 -40.81 3.86 -5.52
CA PRO A 735 -39.44 3.69 -6.00
C PRO A 735 -39.18 4.28 -7.39
N ALA A 736 -40.19 4.53 -8.23
CA ALA A 736 -40.03 5.07 -9.59
C ALA A 736 -39.86 6.60 -9.64
N GLU A 737 -40.38 7.35 -8.66
CA GLU A 737 -40.29 8.82 -8.59
C GLU A 737 -39.02 9.33 -7.89
N GLY A 738 -38.13 8.45 -7.46
CA GLY A 738 -36.93 8.81 -6.69
C GLY A 738 -37.28 9.09 -5.22
N ALA A 739 -37.14 8.06 -4.37
CA ALA A 739 -37.44 8.16 -2.94
C ALA A 739 -36.67 9.32 -2.25
N SER A 740 -35.48 9.66 -2.73
CA SER A 740 -34.67 10.80 -2.28
C SER A 740 -35.38 12.15 -2.47
N GLU A 741 -35.98 12.41 -3.63
CA GLU A 741 -36.71 13.66 -3.92
C GLU A 741 -37.99 13.77 -3.10
N GLN A 742 -38.73 12.65 -3.00
CA GLN A 742 -39.90 12.60 -2.12
C GLN A 742 -39.51 12.83 -0.66
N LEU A 743 -38.37 12.32 -0.20
CA LEU A 743 -37.86 12.58 1.14
C LEU A 743 -37.50 14.06 1.33
N LYS A 744 -36.82 14.71 0.38
CA LYS A 744 -36.49 16.16 0.44
C LYS A 744 -37.72 17.04 0.61
N GLN A 745 -38.83 16.68 -0.05
CA GLN A 745 -40.05 17.48 -0.06
C GLN A 745 -41.02 17.13 1.07
N ASN A 746 -40.97 15.90 1.60
CA ASN A 746 -42.00 15.39 2.50
C ASN A 746 -41.54 15.08 3.93
N LEU A 747 -40.23 15.05 4.24
CA LEU A 747 -39.77 14.64 5.58
C LEU A 747 -40.11 15.61 6.72
N HIS A 748 -40.71 16.77 6.45
CA HIS A 748 -41.04 17.81 7.43
C HIS A 748 -41.73 17.24 8.69
N GLY A 749 -40.94 17.05 9.77
CA GLY A 749 -41.39 16.50 11.05
C GLY A 749 -41.72 14.99 11.04
N GLY A 750 -41.23 14.22 10.06
CA GLY A 750 -41.47 12.79 9.92
C GLY A 750 -40.27 11.90 10.26
N LEU A 751 -40.45 10.59 10.05
CA LEU A 751 -39.46 9.54 10.24
C LEU A 751 -39.25 8.81 8.92
N TYR A 752 -38.03 8.39 8.62
CA TYR A 752 -37.75 7.54 7.47
C TYR A 752 -37.19 6.20 7.92
N PHE A 753 -37.93 5.12 7.65
CA PHE A 753 -37.48 3.75 7.87
C PHE A 753 -36.62 3.30 6.69
N THR A 754 -35.38 2.94 6.98
CA THR A 754 -34.42 2.53 5.95
C THR A 754 -33.44 1.50 6.46
N LYS A 755 -32.70 0.93 5.52
CA LYS A 755 -31.56 0.05 5.79
C LYS A 755 -30.30 0.57 5.11
N THR A 756 -29.16 0.36 5.75
CA THR A 756 -27.84 0.75 5.22
C THR A 756 -26.82 -0.34 5.52
N THR A 757 -25.82 -0.44 4.65
CA THR A 757 -24.65 -1.31 4.81
C THR A 757 -23.34 -0.52 4.86
N ASP A 758 -23.43 0.82 4.93
CA ASP A 758 -22.27 1.72 4.83
C ASP A 758 -21.97 2.37 6.17
N SER A 759 -21.28 1.66 7.08
CA SER A 759 -20.87 2.18 8.38
C SER A 759 -19.68 3.17 8.32
N GLU A 760 -18.93 3.16 7.22
CA GLU A 760 -17.71 3.98 7.05
C GLU A 760 -18.03 5.45 6.79
N ASN A 761 -19.09 5.74 6.03
CA ASN A 761 -19.55 7.11 5.85
C ASN A 761 -20.38 7.55 7.07
N VAL A 762 -19.66 7.91 8.14
CA VAL A 762 -20.24 8.31 9.42
C VAL A 762 -21.27 9.43 9.25
N ARG A 763 -21.07 10.33 8.28
CA ARG A 763 -21.96 11.49 8.03
C ARG A 763 -23.39 11.06 7.68
N LYS A 764 -23.58 9.89 7.05
CA LYS A 764 -24.91 9.32 6.76
C LYS A 764 -25.72 9.01 8.03
N PHE A 765 -25.05 8.74 9.15
CA PHE A 765 -25.71 8.43 10.42
C PHE A 765 -26.00 9.67 11.26
N TRP A 766 -25.50 10.84 10.87
CA TRP A 766 -25.76 12.09 11.59
C TRP A 766 -26.97 12.85 11.02
N ASN A 767 -27.86 12.16 10.31
CA ASN A 767 -29.04 12.74 9.66
C ASN A 767 -28.70 13.81 8.62
N ILE A 768 -27.62 13.56 7.88
CA ILE A 768 -27.21 14.39 6.76
C ILE A 768 -27.65 13.65 5.50
N ALA A 769 -28.85 13.95 5.00
CA ALA A 769 -29.31 13.36 3.75
C ALA A 769 -28.35 13.76 2.62
N LEU A 770 -28.12 12.88 1.64
CA LEU A 770 -27.24 13.14 0.51
C LEU A 770 -28.08 13.15 -0.77
N ASP A 771 -27.84 14.11 -1.67
CA ASP A 771 -28.44 14.10 -3.00
C ASP A 771 -27.80 13.01 -3.85
N GLU A 772 -28.30 12.84 -5.07
CA GLU A 772 -27.79 11.84 -6.01
C GLU A 772 -26.32 12.08 -6.39
N ASN A 773 -25.81 13.28 -6.14
CA ASN A 773 -24.43 13.70 -6.34
C ASN A 773 -23.63 13.78 -5.02
N GLN A 774 -24.04 13.04 -3.98
CA GLN A 774 -23.38 13.03 -2.66
C GLN A 774 -23.31 14.40 -1.96
N ARG A 775 -24.22 15.35 -2.27
CA ARG A 775 -24.28 16.65 -1.59
C ARG A 775 -25.24 16.61 -0.41
N TYR A 776 -24.83 17.21 0.70
CA TYR A 776 -25.62 17.25 1.93
C TYR A 776 -26.92 18.07 1.77
N LEU A 777 -28.07 17.41 1.92
CA LEU A 777 -29.43 17.91 1.75
C LEU A 777 -30.07 18.45 3.03
N ILE A 778 -29.72 17.90 4.18
CA ILE A 778 -30.25 18.30 5.48
C ILE A 778 -29.05 18.67 6.32
N ASN A 779 -29.02 19.91 6.81
CA ASN A 779 -27.94 20.38 7.67
C ASN A 779 -28.43 20.43 9.12
N PRO A 780 -28.16 19.41 9.93
CA PRO A 780 -28.58 19.38 11.33
C PRO A 780 -27.60 20.21 12.15
N HIS A 781 -27.38 21.49 11.80
CA HIS A 781 -26.50 22.40 12.53
C HIS A 781 -26.76 22.39 14.05
N ARG A 782 -27.99 22.06 14.48
CA ARG A 782 -28.37 21.89 15.90
C ARG A 782 -27.79 20.65 16.59
N LEU A 783 -27.44 19.59 15.85
CA LEU A 783 -26.82 18.37 16.35
C LEU A 783 -25.31 18.33 16.18
N LEU A 784 -24.76 19.22 15.34
CA LEU A 784 -23.34 19.36 15.05
C LEU A 784 -22.80 20.59 15.76
N ASP A 785 -22.59 20.48 17.07
CA ASP A 785 -21.82 21.49 17.79
C ASP A 785 -20.34 21.45 17.40
N GLN A 786 -19.59 22.43 17.91
CA GLN A 786 -18.17 22.57 17.58
C GLN A 786 -17.37 21.31 17.94
N GLU A 787 -17.71 20.63 19.04
CA GLU A 787 -17.04 19.40 19.46
C GLU A 787 -17.19 18.29 18.41
N VAL A 788 -18.41 18.00 17.97
CA VAL A 788 -18.66 16.96 16.96
C VAL A 788 -18.07 17.32 15.61
N LEU A 789 -18.14 18.60 15.20
CA LEU A 789 -17.49 19.06 13.97
C LEU A 789 -15.97 18.88 14.01
N THR A 790 -15.34 19.17 15.14
CA THR A 790 -13.90 18.93 15.33
C THR A 790 -13.57 17.44 15.33
N LEU A 791 -14.41 16.58 15.92
CA LEU A 791 -14.22 15.12 15.83
C LEU A 791 -14.26 14.61 14.39
N PHE A 792 -15.22 15.08 13.57
CA PHE A 792 -15.26 14.76 12.14
C PHE A 792 -13.98 15.20 11.42
N GLN A 793 -13.59 16.47 11.58
CA GLN A 793 -12.39 17.02 10.96
C GLN A 793 -11.13 16.25 11.37
N ASN A 794 -10.99 15.93 12.65
CA ASN A 794 -9.85 15.17 13.17
C ASN A 794 -9.84 13.72 12.64
N MET A 795 -11.02 13.10 12.47
CA MET A 795 -11.15 11.74 11.93
C MET A 795 -10.85 11.69 10.42
N ASP A 796 -11.23 12.75 9.68
CA ASP A 796 -10.97 12.89 8.25
C ASP A 796 -9.48 13.18 7.97
N THR A 797 -8.80 13.92 8.86
CA THR A 797 -7.39 14.34 8.69
C THR A 797 -6.36 13.43 9.36
N THR A 798 -6.74 12.63 10.36
CA THR A 798 -5.79 11.71 11.00
C THR A 798 -5.44 10.55 10.07
N LEU A 799 -4.15 10.31 9.89
CA LEU A 799 -3.64 9.18 9.11
C LEU A 799 -3.20 7.99 9.98
N PHE A 800 -3.22 8.15 11.31
CA PHE A 800 -2.96 7.09 12.29
C PHE A 800 -4.24 6.32 12.60
N GLU A 801 -4.19 4.99 12.45
CA GLU A 801 -5.34 4.09 12.58
C GLU A 801 -5.86 4.05 14.01
N GLU A 802 -4.97 3.99 14.99
CA GLU A 802 -5.31 3.94 16.42
C GLU A 802 -5.97 5.25 16.88
N ARG A 803 -5.46 6.41 16.44
CA ARG A 803 -6.09 7.70 16.72
C ARG A 803 -7.46 7.80 16.05
N ARG A 804 -7.59 7.34 14.81
CA ARG A 804 -8.89 7.29 14.10
C ARG A 804 -9.90 6.47 14.88
N ARG A 805 -9.51 5.28 15.35
CA ARG A 805 -10.34 4.38 16.17
C ARG A 805 -10.85 5.09 17.43
N LEU A 806 -9.95 5.76 18.18
CA LEU A 806 -10.33 6.53 19.38
C LEU A 806 -11.31 7.68 19.06
N LEU A 807 -11.08 8.41 17.97
CA LEU A 807 -11.98 9.49 17.52
C LEU A 807 -13.35 8.94 17.09
N ALA A 808 -13.37 7.84 16.35
CA ALA A 808 -14.59 7.16 15.92
C ALA A 808 -15.39 6.64 17.12
N GLN A 809 -14.72 6.14 18.16
CA GLN A 809 -15.37 5.70 19.40
C GLN A 809 -16.01 6.88 20.15
N ARG A 810 -15.27 7.98 20.34
CA ARG A 810 -15.81 9.21 20.96
C ARG A 810 -17.01 9.76 20.18
N LEU A 811 -16.94 9.72 18.85
CA LEU A 811 -18.03 10.17 17.98
C LEU A 811 -19.29 9.28 18.12
N GLN A 812 -19.13 7.97 18.28
CA GLN A 812 -20.25 7.05 18.55
C GLN A 812 -20.93 7.34 19.89
N VAL A 813 -20.17 7.61 20.95
CA VAL A 813 -20.75 7.97 22.26
C VAL A 813 -21.62 9.21 22.11
N LYS A 814 -21.11 10.29 21.50
CA LYS A 814 -21.88 11.52 21.22
C LYS A 814 -23.09 11.27 20.34
N TRP A 815 -22.95 10.40 19.35
CA TRP A 815 -24.05 9.98 18.49
C TRP A 815 -25.16 9.30 19.29
N THR A 816 -24.83 8.38 20.21
CA THR A 816 -25.83 7.71 21.06
C THR A 816 -26.51 8.61 22.09
N GLU A 817 -25.83 9.66 22.56
CA GLU A 817 -26.42 10.65 23.45
C GLU A 817 -27.43 11.55 22.71
N ARG A 818 -27.12 11.87 21.44
CA ARG A 818 -27.90 12.80 20.60
C ARG A 818 -28.96 12.12 19.76
N LEU A 819 -28.82 10.84 19.44
CA LEU A 819 -29.75 10.06 18.61
C LEU A 819 -30.18 10.82 17.33
N PRO A 820 -29.25 11.27 16.46
CA PRO A 820 -29.61 11.86 15.16
C PRO A 820 -30.35 10.85 14.28
N VAL A 821 -30.07 9.56 14.49
CA VAL A 821 -30.72 8.41 13.88
C VAL A 821 -31.03 7.42 15.01
N LEU A 822 -32.16 6.72 14.92
CA LEU A 822 -32.57 5.73 15.91
C LEU A 822 -32.14 4.32 15.42
N PRO A 823 -31.09 3.72 16.01
CA PRO A 823 -30.66 2.38 15.63
C PRO A 823 -31.67 1.35 16.10
N LEU A 824 -32.18 0.52 15.19
CA LEU A 824 -33.13 -0.52 15.55
C LEU A 824 -32.41 -1.84 15.80
N VAL A 825 -32.03 -2.49 14.71
CA VAL A 825 -31.43 -3.81 14.72
C VAL A 825 -30.41 -3.88 13.62
N MET A 826 -29.40 -4.71 13.81
CA MET A 826 -28.48 -5.08 12.76
C MET A 826 -28.31 -6.59 12.76
N GLY A 827 -27.85 -7.15 11.66
CA GLY A 827 -27.79 -8.60 11.57
C GLY A 827 -26.90 -9.08 10.46
N GLY A 828 -26.73 -10.39 10.47
CA GLY A 828 -25.93 -11.07 9.48
C GLY A 828 -26.73 -11.38 8.22
N GLU A 829 -25.99 -11.81 7.21
CA GLU A 829 -26.56 -12.34 5.99
C GLU A 829 -26.57 -13.86 6.07
N ILE A 830 -27.74 -14.46 5.81
CA ILE A 830 -27.87 -15.90 5.72
C ILE A 830 -27.48 -16.33 4.31
N THR A 831 -26.51 -17.23 4.22
CA THR A 831 -26.14 -17.90 2.99
C THR A 831 -26.51 -19.37 3.07
N VAL A 832 -26.74 -19.97 1.90
CA VAL A 832 -26.96 -21.40 1.78
C VAL A 832 -25.99 -21.98 0.78
N ARG A 833 -25.37 -23.11 1.13
CA ARG A 833 -24.52 -23.86 0.22
C ARG A 833 -24.74 -25.35 0.30
N VAL A 834 -24.38 -26.05 -0.77
CA VAL A 834 -24.31 -27.52 -0.77
C VAL A 834 -23.17 -28.01 0.11
N PRO A 835 -23.31 -29.16 0.81
CA PRO A 835 -22.29 -29.69 1.71
C PRO A 835 -20.93 -30.01 1.08
N THR A 836 -20.88 -30.17 -0.24
CA THR A 836 -19.66 -30.46 -0.98
C THR A 836 -18.84 -29.21 -1.29
N LEU A 837 -19.44 -28.02 -1.32
CA LEU A 837 -18.73 -26.75 -1.55
C LEU A 837 -17.98 -26.32 -0.29
N GLN A 838 -16.65 -26.20 -0.35
CA GLN A 838 -15.80 -25.85 0.78
C GLN A 838 -15.22 -24.44 0.66
N ARG A 839 -14.78 -23.90 1.81
CA ARG A 839 -14.09 -22.59 1.95
C ARG A 839 -14.90 -21.36 1.56
N TRP A 840 -16.23 -21.46 1.50
CA TRP A 840 -17.08 -20.27 1.48
C TRP A 840 -16.92 -19.52 2.81
N GLN A 841 -16.37 -18.30 2.76
CA GLN A 841 -16.05 -17.50 3.95
C GLN A 841 -16.17 -16.01 3.64
N PRO A 842 -17.36 -15.44 3.39
CA PRO A 842 -17.49 -14.00 3.20
C PRO A 842 -16.97 -13.26 4.44
N THR A 843 -16.30 -12.10 4.24
CA THR A 843 -15.89 -11.26 5.38
C THR A 843 -17.08 -10.51 5.96
N ALA A 844 -16.90 -9.88 7.13
CA ALA A 844 -17.94 -9.01 7.69
C ALA A 844 -18.18 -7.75 6.84
N ALA A 845 -17.13 -7.27 6.15
CA ALA A 845 -17.22 -6.30 5.07
C ALA A 845 -17.64 -6.94 3.73
N GLY A 846 -17.84 -8.26 3.69
CA GLY A 846 -17.89 -9.11 2.50
C GLY A 846 -18.92 -8.64 1.51
N PHE A 847 -20.17 -8.50 1.91
CA PHE A 847 -21.22 -8.11 0.98
C PHE A 847 -21.17 -6.62 0.57
N LYS A 848 -20.24 -5.83 1.14
CA LYS A 848 -19.95 -4.47 0.73
C LYS A 848 -18.96 -4.49 -0.43
N ALA A 849 -19.35 -3.89 -1.55
CA ALA A 849 -18.51 -3.73 -2.73
C ALA A 849 -17.94 -5.05 -3.31
N GLY A 850 -18.65 -6.18 -3.18
CA GLY A 850 -18.28 -7.45 -3.81
C GLY A 850 -17.16 -8.23 -3.13
N GLN A 851 -16.87 -7.88 -1.87
CA GLN A 851 -15.86 -8.56 -1.07
C GLN A 851 -16.31 -9.93 -0.58
N GLU A 852 -17.55 -10.38 -0.82
CA GLU A 852 -18.04 -11.71 -0.47
C GLU A 852 -17.28 -12.78 -1.28
N TRP A 853 -16.75 -12.37 -2.43
CA TRP A 853 -15.93 -13.17 -3.33
C TRP A 853 -14.43 -13.04 -3.06
N TRP A 854 -14.01 -12.43 -1.95
CA TRP A 854 -12.58 -12.15 -1.70
C TRP A 854 -11.69 -13.39 -1.78
N ASN A 855 -12.20 -14.57 -1.43
CA ASN A 855 -11.48 -15.84 -1.41
C ASN A 855 -11.95 -16.85 -2.48
N VAL A 856 -12.65 -16.39 -3.52
CA VAL A 856 -13.26 -17.28 -4.53
C VAL A 856 -12.27 -18.25 -5.16
N GLU A 857 -10.99 -17.89 -5.27
CA GLU A 857 -9.94 -18.74 -5.85
C GLU A 857 -9.71 -20.04 -5.09
N TYR A 858 -10.07 -20.03 -3.82
CA TYR A 858 -9.83 -21.12 -2.90
C TYR A 858 -11.07 -21.99 -2.69
N LEU A 859 -12.20 -21.66 -3.31
CA LEU A 859 -13.40 -22.50 -3.30
C LEU A 859 -13.16 -23.77 -4.12
N TYR A 860 -13.64 -24.90 -3.62
CA TYR A 860 -13.57 -26.19 -4.31
C TYR A 860 -14.70 -27.11 -3.86
N PHE A 861 -15.08 -28.05 -4.72
CA PHE A 861 -16.01 -29.13 -4.38
C PHE A 861 -15.26 -30.38 -3.93
N THR A 862 -15.75 -31.03 -2.87
CA THR A 862 -15.32 -32.37 -2.48
C THR A 862 -16.15 -33.45 -3.17
N PRO A 863 -15.60 -34.66 -3.40
CA PRO A 863 -16.36 -35.76 -4.01
C PRO A 863 -17.56 -36.21 -3.17
N THR A 864 -17.47 -36.09 -1.85
CA THR A 864 -18.51 -36.44 -0.90
C THR A 864 -18.73 -35.29 0.07
N ALA A 865 -19.96 -35.20 0.60
CA ALA A 865 -20.33 -34.22 1.60
C ALA A 865 -19.45 -34.40 2.85
N ILE A 866 -18.72 -33.36 3.23
CA ILE A 866 -18.07 -33.32 4.53
C ILE A 866 -19.14 -32.81 5.51
N ARG A 867 -19.65 -33.68 6.38
CA ARG A 867 -20.44 -33.22 7.53
C ARG A 867 -19.51 -32.40 8.40
N SER A 868 -19.57 -31.08 8.29
CA SER A 868 -18.88 -30.19 9.20
C SER A 868 -19.40 -30.46 10.61
N ALA A 869 -18.49 -30.76 11.54
CA ALA A 869 -18.78 -30.88 12.97
C ALA A 869 -19.07 -29.53 13.65
N GLN A 870 -19.44 -28.49 12.88
CA GLN A 870 -19.87 -27.22 13.44
C GLN A 870 -21.38 -27.32 13.72
N PRO A 871 -21.82 -27.24 15.00
CA PRO A 871 -23.23 -27.16 15.31
C PRO A 871 -23.83 -25.94 14.62
N ARG A 872 -25.15 -25.93 14.40
CA ARG A 872 -25.92 -24.69 14.19
C ARG A 872 -25.46 -23.71 15.28
N THR A 873 -24.55 -22.81 14.96
CA THR A 873 -24.02 -21.86 15.93
C THR A 873 -25.12 -20.85 16.18
N HIS A 874 -25.96 -21.15 17.18
CA HIS A 874 -26.50 -20.09 18.02
C HIS A 874 -25.27 -19.39 18.61
N LEU A 875 -24.91 -18.24 18.06
CA LEU A 875 -23.95 -17.33 18.68
C LEU A 875 -24.69 -16.46 19.72
N PRO A 876 -24.00 -16.03 20.79
CA PRO A 876 -24.57 -15.24 21.89
C PRO A 876 -24.93 -13.79 21.53
#